data_AF-A0A938MSW8-F1
#
_entry.id   AF-A0A938MSW8-F1
#
_cell.length_a   1.000
_cell.length_b   1.000
_cell.length_c   1.000
_cell.angle_alpha   90.00
_cell.angle_beta   90.00
_cell.angle_gamma   90.00
#
_symmetry.space_group_name_H-M   'P 1'
#
loop_
_entity.id
_entity.type
_entity.pdbx_description
1 polymer ?
#
loop_
_entity_poly.entity_id
_entity_poly.type
_entity_poly.pdbx_seq_one_letter_code
_entity_poly.pdbx_strand_id
1 'polypeptide(L)'
;MSRFHMIVVVLAVAVIPSVALSVVAQAPDDEFVGPFASWLDVKRDFGAVGDGKVDDTDALQRALDGIRAHERASVLYLPAGTYRLTRTLKTARQAHTDNMVSLIGEDPAAVVLRWDGPEGGTMLQWDAWYAKLSRVTFDGANRAGTCLLYGPKFSTYNETSDLICRDARNGIVFGEPDSQGQAENEVLRCQFVRCGVGIQTVNWNSMDIWVWYCRFEDCDRGIHNVMGNWHAWENLFLRSRVADVSLINLMAFSVVNNTSVGSRCFLDFSSGHTWGSPTSITGNRVLDPTGDWAMVLDNAGPYLVVDNVMRLGDRARGVRMTWADQTLVGNVYSREDGVEQRGRFRRIDEKIIASRDISDALATLPPTPPRRERKVFDMPATADAAAIQDAIDRAAQLAGQRPVVHLPMSAYTIDRTLVIPRGSDVQLIGDGASEIATRLVWAGPDDGVVLRIKGPSKVVVRDVQIQAGPARALLIEAPDRAGGRIFADQLNTQGPTSQQHGRTAALRVSGFDKARLQFRALQGSGNGGSWVEVIGTGKESETAPAVGVFTGATGSAAGQYDVQRGGRLVVRGVYHERSADALNGLHLTDTGVLSIDATRFSYATSAAAPTVAADDFRGLFTLATCILMPVETQETCRFELRGDGSGASVLALNNQFWVQKPGTSADTVWLNRAVPPARGGLVGSNVNTSNKDASLRGFEFLDNVGNHPDPAKSQHGAGPLDDRGGVDDATILRHLAPLRAARPWTPVATPSGQTDIRLYRVIANGSGGATVEVRAAE
;
A
#
# COMPACT_ATOMS: atom_id res chain seq x y z
N MET A 1 33.68 10.94 65.34
CA MET A 1 33.02 12.08 64.65
C MET A 1 32.83 11.73 63.19
N SER A 2 31.59 11.87 62.72
CA SER A 2 31.09 11.93 61.33
C SER A 2 31.53 10.85 60.33
N ARG A 3 30.60 9.91 60.06
CA ARG A 3 30.57 9.00 58.92
C ARG A 3 29.99 9.73 57.70
N PHE A 4 30.65 9.67 56.55
CA PHE A 4 30.02 9.88 55.25
C PHE A 4 30.13 8.60 54.43
N HIS A 5 28.98 8.04 54.05
CA HIS A 5 28.86 6.86 53.20
C HIS A 5 28.96 7.29 51.74
N MET A 6 29.97 6.79 51.03
CA MET A 6 30.09 6.91 49.58
C MET A 6 29.39 5.70 48.95
N ILE A 7 28.21 5.93 48.36
CA ILE A 7 27.49 4.92 47.58
C ILE A 7 28.17 4.83 46.22
N VAL A 8 28.86 3.72 45.97
CA VAL A 8 29.37 3.35 44.65
C VAL A 8 28.20 2.70 43.87
N VAL A 9 27.64 3.44 42.91
CA VAL A 9 26.69 2.89 41.94
C VAL A 9 27.49 2.18 40.85
N VAL A 10 27.55 0.85 40.92
CA VAL A 10 28.06 0.00 39.83
C VAL A 10 26.98 -0.04 38.75
N LEU A 11 27.18 0.68 37.65
CA LEU A 11 26.38 0.55 36.44
C LEU A 11 26.71 -0.80 35.79
N ALA A 12 25.88 -1.82 36.01
CA ALA A 12 25.96 -3.08 35.28
C ALA A 12 25.43 -2.84 33.86
N VAL A 13 26.34 -2.73 32.89
CA VAL A 13 26.01 -2.78 31.46
C VAL A 13 25.56 -4.21 31.15
N ALA A 14 24.25 -4.43 31.08
CA ALA A 14 23.69 -5.68 30.59
C ALA A 14 23.92 -5.76 29.07
N VAL A 15 24.98 -6.45 28.66
CA VAL A 15 25.15 -6.93 27.29
C VAL A 15 24.08 -7.98 27.05
N ILE A 16 22.98 -7.60 26.40
CA ILE A 16 22.00 -8.56 25.89
C ILE A 16 22.62 -9.17 24.63
N PRO A 17 22.97 -10.47 24.61
CA PRO A 17 23.41 -11.12 23.38
C PRO A 17 22.23 -11.14 22.42
N SER A 18 22.43 -10.59 21.22
CA SER A 18 21.54 -10.77 20.08
C SER A 18 21.53 -12.24 19.68
N VAL A 19 20.63 -13.01 20.29
CA VAL A 19 20.31 -14.34 19.82
C VAL A 19 19.65 -14.17 18.45
N ALA A 20 20.40 -14.43 17.39
CA ALA A 20 19.86 -14.66 16.08
C ALA A 20 18.98 -15.92 16.16
N LEU A 21 17.70 -15.73 16.48
CA LEU A 21 16.69 -16.75 16.24
C LEU A 21 16.68 -16.98 14.73
N SER A 22 17.22 -18.11 14.29
CA SER A 22 16.97 -18.67 12.98
C SER A 22 15.46 -18.89 12.85
N VAL A 23 14.75 -17.88 12.35
CA VAL A 23 13.37 -18.01 11.93
C VAL A 23 13.42 -18.89 10.69
N VAL A 24 13.08 -20.17 10.84
CA VAL A 24 12.70 -20.99 9.70
C VAL A 24 11.55 -20.26 9.04
N ALA A 25 11.78 -19.69 7.84
CA ALA A 25 10.75 -18.99 7.09
C ALA A 25 9.60 -19.98 6.85
N GLN A 26 8.49 -19.78 7.55
CA GLN A 26 7.32 -20.61 7.39
C GLN A 26 6.73 -20.34 6.01
N ALA A 27 6.52 -21.39 5.21
CA ALA A 27 6.00 -21.24 3.86
C ALA A 27 4.65 -20.50 3.87
N PRO A 28 4.42 -19.54 2.97
CA PRO A 28 3.12 -18.91 2.80
C PRO A 28 2.04 -19.96 2.55
N ASP A 29 0.85 -19.73 3.10
CA ASP A 29 -0.29 -20.67 3.10
C ASP A 29 -1.40 -20.23 2.13
N ASP A 30 -1.06 -19.38 1.15
CA ASP A 30 -1.95 -19.02 0.06
C ASP A 30 -1.92 -20.07 -1.06
N GLU A 31 -3.02 -20.20 -1.80
CA GLU A 31 -3.17 -21.19 -2.87
C GLU A 31 -4.01 -20.68 -4.04
N PHE A 32 -3.76 -21.29 -5.20
CA PHE A 32 -4.60 -21.15 -6.38
C PHE A 32 -5.48 -22.41 -6.53
N VAL A 33 -6.79 -22.24 -6.65
CA VAL A 33 -7.75 -23.36 -6.68
C VAL A 33 -8.55 -23.46 -7.99
N GLY A 34 -8.16 -22.68 -9.00
CA GLY A 34 -8.71 -22.79 -10.35
C GLY A 34 -8.01 -23.88 -11.20
N PRO A 35 -8.41 -24.00 -12.48
CA PRO A 35 -9.51 -23.28 -13.12
C PRO A 35 -10.89 -23.80 -12.69
N PHE A 36 -11.90 -22.94 -12.69
CA PHE A 36 -13.30 -23.34 -12.47
C PHE A 36 -14.03 -23.58 -13.79
N ALA A 37 -15.13 -24.34 -13.73
CA ALA A 37 -15.89 -24.71 -14.92
C ALA A 37 -16.56 -23.52 -15.64
N SER A 38 -16.83 -22.41 -14.92
CA SER A 38 -17.38 -21.17 -15.48
C SER A 38 -16.40 -20.39 -16.34
N TRP A 39 -15.10 -20.66 -16.23
CA TRP A 39 -14.06 -19.87 -16.90
C TRP A 39 -13.96 -20.23 -18.38
N LEU A 40 -13.65 -19.22 -19.20
CA LEU A 40 -13.28 -19.44 -20.58
C LEU A 40 -11.81 -19.87 -20.67
N ASP A 41 -11.49 -20.75 -21.60
CA ASP A 41 -10.14 -21.30 -21.81
C ASP A 41 -9.68 -20.98 -23.23
N VAL A 42 -8.51 -20.34 -23.36
CA VAL A 42 -8.00 -19.87 -24.66
C VAL A 42 -7.79 -20.99 -25.68
N LYS A 43 -7.48 -22.21 -25.23
CA LYS A 43 -7.31 -23.38 -26.10
C LYS A 43 -8.66 -23.97 -26.46
N ARG A 44 -9.47 -24.30 -25.45
CA ARG A 44 -10.78 -24.96 -25.61
C ARG A 44 -11.76 -24.11 -26.42
N ASP A 45 -11.85 -22.81 -26.11
CA ASP A 45 -12.93 -21.95 -26.60
C ASP A 45 -12.52 -21.06 -27.77
N PHE A 46 -11.22 -20.83 -27.98
CA PHE A 46 -10.72 -19.86 -28.98
C PHE A 46 -9.66 -20.41 -29.94
N GLY A 47 -9.20 -21.65 -29.73
CA GLY A 47 -8.31 -22.37 -30.64
C GLY A 47 -6.84 -21.96 -30.54
N ALA A 48 -6.40 -21.39 -29.42
CA ALA A 48 -4.97 -21.20 -29.17
C ALA A 48 -4.27 -22.56 -29.06
N VAL A 49 -3.06 -22.67 -29.61
CA VAL A 49 -2.29 -23.92 -29.65
C VAL A 49 -1.27 -23.95 -28.50
N GLY A 50 -0.51 -22.88 -28.30
CA GLY A 50 0.47 -22.77 -27.23
C GLY A 50 1.68 -23.70 -27.40
N ASP A 51 2.12 -23.97 -28.63
CA ASP A 51 3.27 -24.83 -28.96
C ASP A 51 4.57 -24.07 -29.26
N GLY A 52 4.53 -22.74 -29.22
CA GLY A 52 5.63 -21.82 -29.52
C GLY A 52 5.93 -21.63 -31.01
N LYS A 53 5.16 -22.26 -31.90
CA LYS A 53 5.36 -22.24 -33.36
C LYS A 53 4.19 -21.60 -34.07
N VAL A 54 2.97 -22.07 -33.79
CA VAL A 54 1.75 -21.49 -34.34
C VAL A 54 1.60 -20.07 -33.81
N ASP A 55 1.22 -19.15 -34.69
CA ASP A 55 0.89 -17.80 -34.29
C ASP A 55 -0.44 -17.79 -33.53
N ASP A 56 -0.39 -17.59 -32.22
CA ASP A 56 -1.56 -17.60 -31.34
C ASP A 56 -2.20 -16.21 -31.21
N THR A 57 -1.65 -15.19 -31.88
CA THR A 57 -2.09 -13.79 -31.73
C THR A 57 -3.59 -13.65 -31.99
N ASP A 58 -4.10 -14.21 -33.09
CA ASP A 58 -5.51 -14.05 -33.45
C ASP A 58 -6.43 -14.84 -32.52
N ALA A 59 -6.00 -16.01 -32.03
CA ALA A 59 -6.78 -16.79 -31.07
C ALA A 59 -6.89 -16.09 -29.72
N LEU A 60 -5.78 -15.55 -29.23
CA LEU A 60 -5.75 -14.78 -27.98
C LEU A 60 -6.48 -13.45 -28.10
N GLN A 61 -6.37 -12.75 -29.22
CA GLN A 61 -7.13 -11.52 -29.45
C GLN A 61 -8.64 -11.80 -29.49
N ARG A 62 -9.08 -12.88 -30.17
CA ARG A 62 -10.49 -13.31 -30.12
C ARG A 62 -10.96 -13.62 -28.70
N ALA A 63 -10.08 -14.18 -27.86
CA ALA A 63 -10.41 -14.46 -26.48
C ALA A 63 -10.61 -13.17 -25.65
N LEU A 64 -9.73 -12.17 -25.82
CA LEU A 64 -9.87 -10.85 -25.20
C LEU A 64 -11.13 -10.12 -25.69
N ASP A 65 -11.40 -10.16 -26.99
CA ASP A 65 -12.58 -9.54 -27.58
C ASP A 65 -13.87 -10.23 -27.09
N GLY A 66 -13.86 -11.56 -26.99
CA GLY A 66 -15.00 -12.38 -26.58
C GLY A 66 -15.35 -12.27 -25.09
N ILE A 67 -14.39 -11.93 -24.22
CA ILE A 67 -14.64 -11.73 -22.79
C ILE A 67 -15.02 -10.29 -22.43
N ARG A 68 -14.73 -9.33 -23.32
CA ARG A 68 -14.88 -7.88 -23.09
C ARG A 68 -16.20 -7.48 -22.43
N ALA A 69 -17.32 -7.98 -22.96
CA ALA A 69 -18.68 -7.59 -22.59
C ALA A 69 -19.30 -8.51 -21.53
N HIS A 70 -18.56 -9.52 -21.02
CA HIS A 70 -19.01 -10.44 -19.97
C HIS A 70 -20.27 -11.24 -20.31
N GLU A 71 -20.46 -11.61 -21.58
CA GLU A 71 -21.67 -12.35 -22.00
C GLU A 71 -21.70 -13.79 -21.48
N ARG A 72 -20.52 -14.37 -21.24
CA ARG A 72 -20.35 -15.79 -20.87
C ARG A 72 -19.59 -15.99 -19.57
N ALA A 73 -18.58 -15.17 -19.30
CA ALA A 73 -17.71 -15.25 -18.12
C ALA A 73 -16.98 -13.92 -17.92
N SER A 74 -16.41 -13.73 -16.73
CA SER A 74 -15.49 -12.64 -16.38
C SER A 74 -14.03 -13.09 -16.19
N VAL A 75 -13.73 -14.39 -16.35
CA VAL A 75 -12.37 -14.95 -16.25
C VAL A 75 -11.96 -15.69 -17.52
N LEU A 76 -10.78 -15.35 -18.03
CA LEU A 76 -10.08 -16.03 -19.12
C LEU A 76 -8.85 -16.77 -18.59
N TYR A 77 -8.81 -18.08 -18.82
CA TYR A 77 -7.76 -18.98 -18.39
C TYR A 77 -6.76 -19.30 -19.50
N LEU A 78 -5.47 -19.26 -19.19
CA LEU A 78 -4.37 -19.66 -20.06
C LEU A 78 -3.73 -20.96 -19.54
N PRO A 79 -4.01 -22.12 -20.16
CA PRO A 79 -3.32 -23.36 -19.85
C PRO A 79 -1.81 -23.27 -20.12
N ALA A 80 -1.04 -24.18 -19.54
CA ALA A 80 0.38 -24.33 -19.86
C ALA A 80 0.63 -24.37 -21.39
N GLY A 81 1.66 -23.65 -21.82
CA GLY A 81 2.00 -23.50 -23.23
C GLY A 81 2.89 -22.29 -23.50
N THR A 82 3.54 -22.31 -24.66
CA THR A 82 4.24 -21.14 -25.21
C THR A 82 3.40 -20.57 -26.34
N TYR A 83 2.86 -19.38 -26.19
CA TYR A 83 2.00 -18.73 -27.17
C TYR A 83 2.84 -17.71 -27.94
N ARG A 84 3.05 -17.94 -29.23
CA ARG A 84 3.83 -17.04 -30.09
C ARG A 84 2.97 -15.86 -30.52
N LEU A 85 3.46 -14.64 -30.29
CA LEU A 85 2.78 -13.39 -30.62
C LEU A 85 3.54 -12.63 -31.72
N THR A 86 2.89 -12.36 -32.85
CA THR A 86 3.48 -11.56 -33.94
C THR A 86 2.97 -10.12 -33.96
N ARG A 87 1.92 -9.80 -33.18
CA ARG A 87 1.37 -8.45 -33.01
C ARG A 87 0.90 -8.24 -31.58
N THR A 88 0.71 -6.97 -31.22
CA THR A 88 0.20 -6.55 -29.92
C THR A 88 -1.19 -7.12 -29.68
N LEU A 89 -1.36 -7.79 -28.54
CA LEU A 89 -2.67 -8.08 -27.97
C LEU A 89 -3.19 -6.83 -27.28
N LYS A 90 -4.49 -6.60 -27.34
CA LYS A 90 -5.10 -5.46 -26.64
C LYS A 90 -6.48 -5.75 -26.10
N THR A 91 -6.77 -5.21 -24.92
CA THR A 91 -8.16 -4.95 -24.54
C THR A 91 -8.59 -3.60 -25.11
N ALA A 92 -9.90 -3.45 -25.36
CA ALA A 92 -10.45 -2.18 -25.81
C ALA A 92 -11.83 -1.96 -25.19
N ARG A 93 -11.99 -0.90 -24.40
CA ARG A 93 -13.28 -0.53 -23.81
C ARG A 93 -14.07 0.42 -24.69
N GLN A 94 -15.35 0.08 -24.89
CA GLN A 94 -16.35 0.88 -25.60
C GLN A 94 -17.47 1.34 -24.66
N ALA A 95 -17.82 0.51 -23.68
CA ALA A 95 -18.74 0.81 -22.59
C ALA A 95 -18.02 0.89 -21.24
N HIS A 96 -18.72 1.41 -20.24
CA HIS A 96 -18.21 1.50 -18.86
C HIS A 96 -17.79 0.12 -18.33
N THR A 97 -18.68 -0.87 -18.40
CA THR A 97 -18.47 -2.21 -17.85
C THR A 97 -17.49 -3.08 -18.63
N ASP A 98 -17.04 -2.66 -19.81
CA ASP A 98 -16.12 -3.45 -20.63
C ASP A 98 -14.81 -3.73 -19.88
N ASN A 99 -14.28 -4.94 -20.06
CA ASN A 99 -12.97 -5.36 -19.54
C ASN A 99 -12.81 -5.21 -18.01
N MET A 100 -13.88 -5.42 -17.24
CA MET A 100 -13.81 -5.75 -15.81
C MET A 100 -13.49 -7.23 -15.59
N VAL A 101 -12.38 -7.71 -16.15
CA VAL A 101 -12.07 -9.14 -16.37
C VAL A 101 -10.83 -9.61 -15.64
N SER A 102 -10.70 -10.93 -15.48
CA SER A 102 -9.46 -11.58 -15.04
C SER A 102 -8.82 -12.39 -16.17
N LEU A 103 -7.51 -12.26 -16.35
CA LEU A 103 -6.66 -13.09 -17.20
C LEU A 103 -5.70 -13.88 -16.31
N ILE A 104 -5.87 -15.20 -16.23
CA ILE A 104 -5.15 -16.04 -15.27
C ILE A 104 -4.47 -17.21 -15.99
N GLY A 105 -3.14 -17.28 -15.89
CA GLY A 105 -2.38 -18.43 -16.35
C GLY A 105 -2.37 -19.59 -15.36
N GLU A 106 -2.10 -20.80 -15.85
CA GLU A 106 -1.91 -22.00 -15.04
C GLU A 106 -0.79 -21.81 -14.00
N ASP A 107 0.38 -21.40 -14.47
CA ASP A 107 1.57 -21.12 -13.68
C ASP A 107 2.53 -20.26 -14.50
N PRO A 108 3.14 -19.20 -13.93
CA PRO A 108 4.05 -18.36 -14.70
C PRO A 108 5.26 -19.13 -15.23
N ALA A 109 5.69 -20.22 -14.60
CA ALA A 109 6.78 -21.05 -15.14
C ALA A 109 6.36 -21.87 -16.37
N ALA A 110 5.06 -22.06 -16.60
CA ALA A 110 4.51 -22.92 -17.66
C ALA A 110 3.75 -22.16 -18.76
N VAL A 111 3.30 -20.93 -18.48
CA VAL A 111 2.56 -20.08 -19.43
C VAL A 111 3.47 -18.97 -19.94
N VAL A 112 3.89 -19.05 -21.20
CA VAL A 112 4.82 -18.09 -21.81
C VAL A 112 4.16 -17.43 -23.03
N LEU A 113 3.90 -16.13 -22.96
CA LEU A 113 3.64 -15.29 -24.13
C LEU A 113 4.99 -14.87 -24.70
N ARG A 114 5.34 -15.33 -25.90
CA ARG A 114 6.64 -15.07 -26.53
C ARG A 114 6.51 -14.11 -27.70
N TRP A 115 7.27 -13.03 -27.67
CA TRP A 115 7.28 -12.03 -28.74
C TRP A 115 8.05 -12.50 -29.97
N ASP A 116 7.41 -12.42 -31.12
CA ASP A 116 7.99 -12.56 -32.46
C ASP A 116 7.52 -11.45 -33.42
N GLY A 117 6.89 -10.40 -32.87
CA GLY A 117 6.46 -9.22 -33.61
C GLY A 117 7.59 -8.23 -33.91
N PRO A 118 7.26 -7.04 -34.43
CA PRO A 118 8.25 -6.01 -34.75
C PRO A 118 9.13 -5.62 -33.55
N GLU A 119 10.36 -5.18 -33.83
CA GLU A 119 11.27 -4.63 -32.83
C GLU A 119 10.64 -3.39 -32.16
N GLY A 120 10.78 -3.29 -30.84
CA GLY A 120 10.21 -2.19 -30.06
C GLY A 120 8.70 -2.28 -29.83
N GLY A 121 8.03 -3.34 -30.29
CA GLY A 121 6.58 -3.49 -30.12
C GLY A 121 6.14 -3.79 -28.68
N THR A 122 4.88 -3.48 -28.38
CA THR A 122 4.21 -3.83 -27.11
C THR A 122 3.58 -5.21 -27.21
N MET A 123 3.79 -6.09 -26.23
CA MET A 123 3.20 -7.43 -26.25
C MET A 123 1.71 -7.40 -25.89
N LEU A 124 1.36 -6.79 -24.75
CA LEU A 124 -0.03 -6.60 -24.31
C LEU A 124 -0.30 -5.14 -23.93
N GLN A 125 -1.32 -4.55 -24.53
CA GLN A 125 -1.92 -3.28 -24.11
C GLN A 125 -3.20 -3.57 -23.31
N TRP A 126 -3.27 -3.05 -22.09
CA TRP A 126 -4.26 -3.40 -21.09
C TRP A 126 -4.98 -2.15 -20.59
N ASP A 127 -6.18 -1.91 -21.12
CA ASP A 127 -7.08 -0.83 -20.70
C ASP A 127 -8.19 -1.31 -19.75
N ALA A 128 -8.12 -2.58 -19.33
CA ALA A 128 -9.02 -3.21 -18.37
C ALA A 128 -8.90 -2.60 -16.97
N TRP A 129 -9.98 -2.69 -16.20
CA TRP A 129 -10.13 -2.01 -14.92
C TRP A 129 -10.99 -2.85 -13.97
N TYR A 130 -10.82 -2.73 -12.65
CA TYR A 130 -11.32 -3.74 -11.70
C TYR A 130 -10.85 -5.15 -12.04
N ALA A 131 -9.69 -5.24 -12.70
CA ALA A 131 -9.23 -6.42 -13.41
C ALA A 131 -8.10 -7.14 -12.67
N LYS A 132 -7.82 -8.36 -13.09
CA LYS A 132 -6.69 -9.15 -12.61
C LYS A 132 -5.91 -9.71 -13.79
N LEU A 133 -4.59 -9.55 -13.79
CA LEU A 133 -3.67 -10.21 -14.71
C LEU A 133 -2.66 -11.00 -13.89
N SER A 134 -2.68 -12.33 -14.01
CA SER A 134 -1.93 -13.17 -13.08
C SER A 134 -1.33 -14.42 -13.72
N ARG A 135 -0.18 -14.86 -13.19
CA ARG A 135 0.45 -16.17 -13.49
C ARG A 135 0.89 -16.37 -14.94
N VAL A 136 1.44 -15.32 -15.57
CA VAL A 136 1.88 -15.33 -16.97
C VAL A 136 3.33 -14.84 -17.11
N THR A 137 4.11 -15.51 -17.94
CA THR A 137 5.42 -15.01 -18.40
C THR A 137 5.27 -14.26 -19.71
N PHE A 138 5.80 -13.04 -19.77
CA PHE A 138 6.07 -12.27 -20.98
C PHE A 138 7.55 -12.39 -21.34
N ASP A 139 7.84 -13.10 -22.43
CA ASP A 139 9.18 -13.23 -23.00
C ASP A 139 9.32 -12.27 -24.19
N GLY A 140 10.03 -11.16 -23.96
CA GLY A 140 10.27 -10.14 -24.98
C GLY A 140 11.24 -10.55 -26.08
N ALA A 141 11.94 -11.69 -25.93
CA ALA A 141 12.90 -12.23 -26.89
C ALA A 141 13.98 -11.23 -27.34
N ASN A 142 14.36 -10.27 -26.49
CA ASN A 142 15.25 -9.14 -26.79
C ASN A 142 14.77 -8.26 -27.96
N ARG A 143 13.47 -8.32 -28.28
CA ARG A 143 12.84 -7.59 -29.39
C ARG A 143 11.71 -6.70 -28.92
N ALA A 144 10.96 -7.10 -27.91
CA ALA A 144 9.84 -6.32 -27.40
C ALA A 144 10.31 -5.01 -26.77
N GLY A 145 9.58 -3.93 -27.06
CA GLY A 145 9.72 -2.66 -26.35
C GLY A 145 9.11 -2.75 -24.96
N THR A 146 7.88 -3.27 -24.86
CA THR A 146 7.13 -3.30 -23.58
C THR A 146 6.41 -4.63 -23.43
N CYS A 147 6.53 -5.28 -22.28
CA CYS A 147 5.75 -6.49 -21.99
C CYS A 147 4.27 -6.14 -21.75
N LEU A 148 3.99 -5.21 -20.83
CA LEU A 148 2.64 -4.79 -20.46
C LEU A 148 2.53 -3.27 -20.44
N LEU A 149 1.60 -2.72 -21.22
CA LEU A 149 1.26 -1.30 -21.22
C LEU A 149 -0.15 -1.11 -20.67
N TYR A 150 -0.28 -0.41 -19.55
CA TYR A 150 -1.58 0.05 -19.06
C TYR A 150 -2.05 1.31 -19.79
N GLY A 151 -3.26 1.29 -20.33
CA GLY A 151 -3.86 2.42 -21.05
C GLY A 151 -4.39 2.07 -22.45
N PRO A 152 -4.91 3.06 -23.21
CA PRO A 152 -4.88 4.49 -22.92
C PRO A 152 -6.05 4.98 -22.04
N LYS A 153 -7.07 4.16 -21.79
CA LYS A 153 -8.22 4.54 -20.96
C LYS A 153 -7.89 4.44 -19.46
N PHE A 154 -8.63 5.16 -18.62
CA PHE A 154 -8.39 5.20 -17.18
C PHE A 154 -8.65 3.86 -16.50
N SER A 155 -7.69 3.29 -15.78
CA SER A 155 -7.89 2.05 -15.03
C SER A 155 -7.65 2.21 -13.53
N THR A 156 -8.38 1.42 -12.74
CA THR A 156 -8.34 1.40 -11.27
C THR A 156 -8.62 -0.01 -10.73
N TYR A 157 -8.34 -0.26 -9.46
CA TYR A 157 -8.64 -1.49 -8.72
C TYR A 157 -8.10 -2.76 -9.38
N ASN A 158 -6.89 -2.68 -9.92
CA ASN A 158 -6.27 -3.78 -10.65
C ASN A 158 -5.29 -4.57 -9.78
N GLU A 159 -5.22 -5.88 -10.02
CA GLU A 159 -4.16 -6.75 -9.52
C GLU A 159 -3.29 -7.23 -10.70
N THR A 160 -2.00 -6.95 -10.64
CA THR A 160 -0.98 -7.57 -11.50
C THR A 160 -0.13 -8.47 -10.64
N SER A 161 -0.29 -9.79 -10.74
CA SER A 161 0.37 -10.70 -9.80
C SER A 161 1.08 -11.87 -10.46
N ASP A 162 2.15 -12.34 -9.83
CA ASP A 162 2.83 -13.58 -10.25
C ASP A 162 3.25 -13.56 -11.73
N LEU A 163 3.64 -12.39 -12.26
CA LEU A 163 4.11 -12.25 -13.64
C LEU A 163 5.63 -12.39 -13.72
N ILE A 164 6.13 -12.82 -14.87
CA ILE A 164 7.55 -12.73 -15.21
C ILE A 164 7.67 -11.92 -16.50
N CYS A 165 8.31 -10.76 -16.45
CA CYS A 165 8.70 -10.00 -17.63
C CYS A 165 10.21 -10.18 -17.85
N ARG A 166 10.62 -10.64 -19.03
CA ARG A 166 12.05 -10.79 -19.35
C ARG A 166 12.41 -10.33 -20.75
N ASP A 167 13.66 -9.92 -20.89
CA ASP A 167 14.29 -9.67 -22.20
C ASP A 167 13.53 -8.63 -23.05
N ALA A 168 13.10 -7.53 -22.41
CA ALA A 168 12.36 -6.43 -23.03
C ALA A 168 12.91 -5.06 -22.60
N ARG A 169 12.66 -3.99 -23.35
CA ARG A 169 13.07 -2.63 -22.92
C ARG A 169 12.33 -2.20 -21.65
N ASN A 170 11.04 -2.46 -21.55
CA ASN A 170 10.21 -2.16 -20.37
C ASN A 170 9.41 -3.41 -19.96
N GLY A 171 9.33 -3.68 -18.66
CA GLY A 171 8.41 -4.69 -18.11
C GLY A 171 6.97 -4.18 -18.13
N ILE A 172 6.59 -3.39 -17.13
CA ILE A 172 5.26 -2.76 -17.03
C ILE A 172 5.41 -1.25 -17.20
N VAL A 173 4.58 -0.67 -18.07
CA VAL A 173 4.44 0.77 -18.24
C VAL A 173 3.03 1.19 -17.84
N PHE A 174 2.92 2.09 -16.87
CA PHE A 174 1.66 2.70 -16.45
C PHE A 174 1.44 4.02 -17.19
N GLY A 175 0.54 3.97 -18.16
CA GLY A 175 0.12 5.11 -18.96
C GLY A 175 1.14 5.51 -20.02
N GLU A 176 0.71 6.45 -20.85
CA GLU A 176 1.52 7.18 -21.81
C GLU A 176 1.31 8.68 -21.56
N PRO A 177 2.15 9.58 -22.10
CA PRO A 177 2.02 11.01 -21.84
C PRO A 177 0.62 11.57 -22.11
N ASP A 178 -0.02 11.09 -23.19
CA ASP A 178 -1.35 11.53 -23.63
C ASP A 178 -2.49 10.55 -23.24
N SER A 179 -2.19 9.52 -22.44
CA SER A 179 -3.22 8.60 -21.96
C SER A 179 -4.03 9.21 -20.80
N GLN A 180 -5.12 8.55 -20.44
CA GLN A 180 -5.75 8.78 -19.15
C GLN A 180 -4.91 8.15 -18.01
N GLY A 181 -5.21 8.51 -16.77
CA GLY A 181 -4.51 8.04 -15.57
C GLY A 181 -4.63 6.54 -15.32
N GLN A 182 -3.66 5.97 -14.61
CA GLN A 182 -3.66 4.55 -14.22
C GLN A 182 -3.46 4.49 -12.71
N ALA A 183 -4.55 4.38 -11.96
CA ALA A 183 -4.53 4.54 -10.51
C ALA A 183 -4.83 3.22 -9.78
N GLU A 184 -4.48 3.11 -8.50
CA GLU A 184 -4.80 1.95 -7.64
C GLU A 184 -4.45 0.58 -8.26
N ASN A 185 -3.23 0.45 -8.77
CA ASN A 185 -2.73 -0.80 -9.36
C ASN A 185 -1.75 -1.48 -8.40
N GLU A 186 -2.08 -2.69 -7.94
CA GLU A 186 -1.14 -3.52 -7.20
C GLU A 186 -0.29 -4.35 -8.16
N VAL A 187 1.04 -4.33 -7.96
CA VAL A 187 2.01 -5.21 -8.63
C VAL A 187 2.63 -6.13 -7.58
N LEU A 188 2.28 -7.41 -7.62
CA LEU A 188 2.49 -8.35 -6.52
C LEU A 188 3.27 -9.59 -6.96
N ARG A 189 4.40 -9.90 -6.31
CA ARG A 189 5.21 -11.09 -6.60
C ARG A 189 5.64 -11.22 -8.07
N CYS A 190 5.79 -10.10 -8.76
CA CYS A 190 6.24 -10.09 -10.15
C CYS A 190 7.76 -10.13 -10.24
N GLN A 191 8.28 -10.64 -11.35
CA GLN A 191 9.72 -10.72 -11.62
C GLN A 191 10.05 -9.99 -12.91
N PHE A 192 11.11 -9.19 -12.87
CA PHE A 192 11.63 -8.41 -13.98
C PHE A 192 13.08 -8.81 -14.20
N VAL A 193 13.37 -9.44 -15.32
CA VAL A 193 14.69 -10.07 -15.57
C VAL A 193 15.28 -9.53 -16.87
N ARG A 194 16.43 -8.87 -16.77
CA ARG A 194 17.13 -8.26 -17.92
C ARG A 194 16.26 -7.26 -18.69
N CYS A 195 15.37 -6.55 -17.99
CA CYS A 195 14.62 -5.45 -18.57
C CYS A 195 15.48 -4.17 -18.61
N GLY A 196 15.21 -3.25 -19.53
CA GLY A 196 15.74 -1.88 -19.38
C GLY A 196 15.16 -1.23 -18.12
N VAL A 197 13.84 -1.07 -18.07
CA VAL A 197 13.12 -0.67 -16.86
C VAL A 197 12.14 -1.77 -16.46
N GLY A 198 12.14 -2.18 -15.19
CA GLY A 198 11.17 -3.15 -14.67
C GLY A 198 9.75 -2.58 -14.67
N ILE A 199 9.53 -1.51 -13.89
CA ILE A 199 8.26 -0.79 -13.81
C ILE A 199 8.49 0.69 -14.08
N GLN A 200 7.66 1.27 -14.96
CA GLN A 200 7.71 2.69 -15.29
C GLN A 200 6.33 3.34 -15.19
N THR A 201 6.24 4.52 -14.61
CA THR A 201 5.03 5.36 -14.67
C THR A 201 5.28 6.57 -15.58
N VAL A 202 4.38 6.82 -16.53
CA VAL A 202 4.57 7.82 -17.62
C VAL A 202 3.39 8.79 -17.75
N ASN A 203 2.38 8.70 -16.87
CA ASN A 203 1.26 9.63 -16.82
C ASN A 203 1.15 10.35 -15.46
N TRP A 204 0.77 11.64 -15.44
CA TRP A 204 0.63 12.42 -14.21
C TRP A 204 -0.40 11.87 -13.24
N ASN A 205 -1.41 11.18 -13.78
CA ASN A 205 -2.45 10.52 -13.02
C ASN A 205 -2.22 9.00 -12.93
N SER A 206 -1.00 8.53 -13.15
CA SER A 206 -0.57 7.20 -12.71
C SER A 206 -0.24 7.24 -11.24
N MET A 207 -1.28 7.19 -10.39
CA MET A 207 -1.17 7.27 -8.93
C MET A 207 -1.25 5.89 -8.28
N ASP A 208 -0.77 5.74 -7.05
CA ASP A 208 -1.04 4.53 -6.25
C ASP A 208 -0.62 3.21 -6.90
N ILE A 209 0.56 3.21 -7.51
CA ILE A 209 1.18 1.98 -8.00
C ILE A 209 1.90 1.30 -6.83
N TRP A 210 1.31 0.23 -6.29
CA TRP A 210 1.85 -0.46 -5.11
C TRP A 210 2.65 -1.70 -5.52
N VAL A 211 3.98 -1.63 -5.39
CA VAL A 211 4.90 -2.69 -5.81
C VAL A 211 5.36 -3.50 -4.60
N TRP A 212 4.84 -4.71 -4.50
CA TRP A 212 5.03 -5.61 -3.35
C TRP A 212 5.72 -6.91 -3.76
N TYR A 213 6.72 -7.30 -2.96
CA TYR A 213 7.35 -8.62 -3.05
C TYR A 213 7.89 -8.98 -4.44
N CYS A 214 8.28 -7.98 -5.23
CA CYS A 214 8.77 -8.17 -6.59
C CYS A 214 10.28 -8.40 -6.61
N ARG A 215 10.74 -9.09 -7.67
CA ARG A 215 12.16 -9.30 -7.96
C ARG A 215 12.57 -8.51 -9.19
N PHE A 216 13.65 -7.75 -9.09
CA PHE A 216 14.27 -7.07 -10.21
C PHE A 216 15.69 -7.59 -10.34
N GLU A 217 16.02 -8.20 -11.47
CA GLU A 217 17.32 -8.85 -11.68
C GLU A 217 17.94 -8.41 -12.99
N ASP A 218 19.17 -7.91 -12.89
CA ASP A 218 19.97 -7.44 -14.02
C ASP A 218 19.23 -6.43 -14.90
N CYS A 219 18.36 -5.59 -14.30
CA CYS A 219 17.69 -4.51 -15.01
C CYS A 219 18.60 -3.27 -15.12
N ASP A 220 18.36 -2.34 -16.05
CA ASP A 220 19.01 -1.02 -15.92
C ASP A 220 18.42 -0.29 -14.73
N ARG A 221 17.08 -0.17 -14.69
CA ARG A 221 16.32 0.37 -13.56
C ARG A 221 15.26 -0.62 -13.08
N GLY A 222 15.09 -0.74 -11.76
CA GLY A 222 14.01 -1.52 -11.18
C GLY A 222 12.66 -0.81 -11.34
N ILE A 223 12.47 0.26 -10.57
CA ILE A 223 11.27 1.11 -10.57
C ILE A 223 11.67 2.55 -10.93
N HIS A 224 10.94 3.16 -11.86
CA HIS A 224 11.20 4.51 -12.31
C HIS A 224 9.90 5.28 -12.55
N ASN A 225 9.80 6.53 -12.07
CA ASN A 225 8.79 7.43 -12.63
C ASN A 225 9.40 8.38 -13.65
N VAL A 226 8.72 8.52 -14.78
CA VAL A 226 8.82 9.74 -15.58
C VAL A 226 7.89 10.77 -14.96
N MET A 227 6.65 10.37 -14.68
CA MET A 227 5.64 11.13 -13.95
C MET A 227 4.70 10.16 -13.24
N GLY A 228 3.91 10.65 -12.29
CA GLY A 228 3.08 9.79 -11.46
C GLY A 228 3.75 9.37 -10.15
N ASN A 229 3.17 8.37 -9.48
CA ASN A 229 3.53 7.92 -8.15
C ASN A 229 3.65 6.38 -8.08
N TRP A 230 4.47 5.90 -7.15
CA TRP A 230 4.61 4.49 -6.81
C TRP A 230 5.03 4.32 -5.35
N HIS A 231 4.85 3.12 -4.82
CA HIS A 231 5.32 2.70 -3.50
C HIS A 231 6.05 1.36 -3.62
N ALA A 232 7.28 1.26 -3.11
CA ALA A 232 8.14 0.09 -3.23
C ALA A 232 8.33 -0.63 -1.88
N TRP A 233 7.71 -1.79 -1.71
CA TRP A 233 7.66 -2.52 -0.45
C TRP A 233 8.14 -3.97 -0.55
N GLU A 234 9.06 -4.36 0.33
CA GLU A 234 9.52 -5.75 0.49
C GLU A 234 10.07 -6.37 -0.81
N ASN A 235 10.66 -5.56 -1.70
CA ASN A 235 11.20 -6.03 -2.98
C ASN A 235 12.66 -6.47 -2.87
N LEU A 236 13.07 -7.31 -3.81
CA LEU A 236 14.46 -7.73 -3.99
C LEU A 236 15.01 -7.19 -5.31
N PHE A 237 16.06 -6.38 -5.22
CA PHE A 237 16.79 -5.85 -6.35
C PHE A 237 18.19 -6.47 -6.41
N LEU A 238 18.56 -6.96 -7.58
CA LEU A 238 19.81 -7.65 -7.83
C LEU A 238 20.49 -7.03 -9.05
N ARG A 239 21.62 -6.36 -8.79
CA ARG A 239 22.56 -5.91 -9.82
C ARG A 239 21.92 -4.95 -10.84
N SER A 240 21.11 -4.00 -10.39
CA SER A 240 20.61 -2.95 -11.29
C SER A 240 21.78 -2.13 -11.83
N ARG A 241 21.83 -1.93 -13.15
CA ARG A 241 22.97 -1.28 -13.83
C ARG A 241 22.99 0.23 -13.66
N VAL A 242 21.82 0.84 -13.41
CA VAL A 242 21.64 2.28 -13.17
C VAL A 242 21.19 2.53 -11.74
N ALA A 243 19.96 2.11 -11.38
CA ALA A 243 19.41 2.29 -10.04
C ALA A 243 18.27 1.31 -9.75
N ASP A 244 18.10 0.87 -8.50
CA ASP A 244 16.94 0.05 -8.14
C ASP A 244 15.66 0.86 -8.20
N VAL A 245 15.69 2.07 -7.64
CA VAL A 245 14.57 2.99 -7.59
C VAL A 245 15.06 4.38 -7.98
N SER A 246 14.33 5.05 -8.89
CA SER A 246 14.69 6.39 -9.37
C SER A 246 13.47 7.20 -9.76
N LEU A 247 13.64 8.52 -9.87
CA LEU A 247 12.56 9.42 -10.26
C LEU A 247 13.01 10.56 -11.19
N ILE A 248 12.03 11.11 -11.90
CA ILE A 248 12.13 12.41 -12.57
C ILE A 248 11.18 13.41 -11.88
N ASN A 249 9.94 13.01 -11.63
CA ASN A 249 8.91 13.87 -11.07
C ASN A 249 8.56 13.51 -9.62
N LEU A 250 7.95 14.47 -8.93
CA LEU A 250 7.82 14.49 -7.48
C LEU A 250 6.38 14.19 -7.04
N MET A 251 6.23 13.32 -6.04
CA MET A 251 4.99 12.92 -5.38
C MET A 251 5.30 12.46 -3.94
N ALA A 252 4.34 11.85 -3.24
CA ALA A 252 4.59 11.19 -1.95
C ALA A 252 5.05 9.75 -2.17
N PHE A 253 6.29 9.41 -1.85
CA PHE A 253 6.83 8.06 -2.10
C PHE A 253 7.09 7.29 -0.79
N SER A 254 7.08 5.96 -0.88
CA SER A 254 7.62 5.12 0.19
C SER A 254 8.45 3.96 -0.34
N VAL A 255 9.59 3.74 0.31
CA VAL A 255 10.58 2.72 0.00
C VAL A 255 10.84 1.96 1.30
N VAL A 256 10.14 0.83 1.49
CA VAL A 256 10.06 0.14 2.78
C VAL A 256 10.51 -1.31 2.68
N ASN A 257 11.46 -1.70 3.55
CA ASN A 257 11.94 -3.07 3.73
C ASN A 257 12.48 -3.76 2.46
N ASN A 258 12.97 -3.00 1.49
CA ASN A 258 13.56 -3.58 0.28
C ASN A 258 14.99 -4.07 0.54
N THR A 259 15.43 -5.07 -0.24
CA THR A 259 16.81 -5.54 -0.25
C THR A 259 17.45 -5.27 -1.61
N SER A 260 18.56 -4.55 -1.63
CA SER A 260 19.39 -4.26 -2.80
C SER A 260 20.72 -4.98 -2.68
N VAL A 261 21.15 -5.68 -3.73
CA VAL A 261 22.45 -6.37 -3.74
C VAL A 261 23.20 -6.12 -5.04
N GLY A 262 24.39 -5.54 -4.93
CA GLY A 262 25.29 -5.35 -6.07
C GLY A 262 24.80 -4.34 -7.12
N SER A 263 23.71 -3.63 -6.86
CA SER A 263 23.20 -2.56 -7.72
C SER A 263 24.14 -1.36 -7.71
N ARG A 264 24.19 -0.62 -8.83
CA ARG A 264 25.00 0.61 -8.92
C ARG A 264 24.58 1.63 -7.86
N CYS A 265 23.28 1.84 -7.73
CA CYS A 265 22.67 2.72 -6.75
C CYS A 265 21.34 2.09 -6.30
N PHE A 266 21.01 2.17 -5.02
CA PHE A 266 19.70 1.73 -4.56
C PHE A 266 18.64 2.81 -4.87
N LEU A 267 18.91 4.06 -4.50
CA LEU A 267 17.97 5.16 -4.69
C LEU A 267 18.67 6.35 -5.36
N ASP A 268 18.24 6.69 -6.58
CA ASP A 268 18.77 7.82 -7.34
C ASP A 268 17.69 8.84 -7.68
N PHE A 269 17.61 9.91 -6.88
CA PHE A 269 16.69 11.03 -7.08
C PHE A 269 17.41 12.29 -7.62
N SER A 270 18.57 12.12 -8.27
CA SER A 270 19.34 13.25 -8.84
C SER A 270 18.89 13.71 -10.22
N SER A 271 18.18 12.87 -10.97
CA SER A 271 17.77 13.15 -12.36
C SER A 271 16.48 13.96 -12.49
N GLY A 272 15.91 14.42 -11.37
CA GLY A 272 14.55 14.95 -11.32
C GLY A 272 14.42 16.43 -10.97
N HIS A 273 13.16 16.85 -10.80
CA HIS A 273 12.82 18.19 -10.33
C HIS A 273 13.40 18.48 -8.95
N THR A 274 13.65 19.76 -8.69
CA THR A 274 14.29 20.24 -7.45
C THR A 274 13.32 20.49 -6.30
N TRP A 275 12.01 20.45 -6.50
CA TRP A 275 11.06 20.79 -5.42
C TRP A 275 10.98 19.68 -4.37
N GLY A 276 10.11 19.88 -3.38
CA GLY A 276 9.89 18.87 -2.38
C GLY A 276 9.15 17.66 -2.94
N SER A 277 9.54 16.47 -2.46
CA SER A 277 8.87 15.19 -2.63
C SER A 277 9.00 14.42 -1.31
N PRO A 278 8.00 14.48 -0.41
CA PRO A 278 8.12 13.79 0.87
C PRO A 278 8.25 12.29 0.64
N THR A 279 9.28 11.69 1.23
CA THR A 279 9.60 10.28 0.99
C THR A 279 10.01 9.59 2.28
N SER A 280 9.33 8.47 2.57
CA SER A 280 9.69 7.57 3.67
C SER A 280 10.60 6.45 3.16
N ILE A 281 11.81 6.34 3.73
CA ILE A 281 12.83 5.35 3.38
C ILE A 281 13.13 4.54 4.64
N THR A 282 12.42 3.42 4.81
CA THR A 282 12.40 2.69 6.09
C THR A 282 12.86 1.24 5.95
N GLY A 283 13.77 0.78 6.80
CA GLY A 283 14.07 -0.65 6.97
C GLY A 283 14.76 -1.34 5.79
N ASN A 284 15.29 -0.58 4.82
CA ASN A 284 15.91 -1.16 3.63
C ASN A 284 17.31 -1.71 3.94
N ARG A 285 17.71 -2.76 3.22
CA ARG A 285 19.05 -3.34 3.27
C ARG A 285 19.75 -3.13 1.95
N VAL A 286 20.86 -2.38 1.95
CA VAL A 286 21.65 -2.10 0.75
C VAL A 286 23.03 -2.75 0.93
N LEU A 287 23.28 -3.78 0.13
CA LEU A 287 24.47 -4.62 0.22
C LEU A 287 25.35 -4.42 -0.99
N ASP A 288 26.58 -3.98 -0.73
CA ASP A 288 27.68 -3.90 -1.68
C ASP A 288 27.33 -3.09 -2.96
N PRO A 289 26.86 -1.84 -2.82
CA PRO A 289 26.59 -0.98 -3.97
C PRO A 289 27.86 -0.76 -4.79
N THR A 290 27.73 -0.74 -6.11
CA THR A 290 28.87 -0.71 -7.03
C THR A 290 29.20 0.69 -7.57
N GLY A 291 28.29 1.65 -7.42
CA GLY A 291 28.52 3.07 -7.75
C GLY A 291 29.08 3.87 -6.58
N ASP A 292 29.21 5.19 -6.78
CA ASP A 292 29.78 6.09 -5.77
C ASP A 292 28.87 6.26 -4.54
N TRP A 293 27.56 6.06 -4.70
CA TRP A 293 26.54 6.30 -3.68
C TRP A 293 25.48 5.21 -3.65
N ALA A 294 25.15 4.73 -2.45
CA ALA A 294 24.02 3.84 -2.22
C ALA A 294 22.69 4.59 -2.39
N MET A 295 22.60 5.81 -1.86
CA MET A 295 21.41 6.67 -1.95
C MET A 295 21.79 8.12 -2.26
N VAL A 296 21.04 8.72 -3.17
CA VAL A 296 21.17 10.11 -3.60
C VAL A 296 19.83 10.83 -3.48
N LEU A 297 19.73 11.76 -2.54
CA LEU A 297 18.48 12.45 -2.15
C LEU A 297 18.43 13.89 -2.68
N ASP A 298 18.58 14.08 -3.99
CA ASP A 298 18.95 15.38 -4.58
C ASP A 298 17.80 16.33 -4.98
N ASN A 299 16.63 16.20 -4.34
CA ASN A 299 15.53 17.18 -4.40
C ASN A 299 15.25 17.76 -3.01
N ALA A 300 14.29 18.68 -2.84
CA ALA A 300 14.08 19.35 -1.55
C ALA A 300 13.49 18.47 -0.42
N GLY A 301 13.20 17.19 -0.68
CA GLY A 301 12.56 16.29 0.28
C GLY A 301 11.17 16.76 0.71
N PRO A 302 10.72 16.59 1.96
CA PRO A 302 11.53 16.18 3.09
C PRO A 302 11.67 14.65 3.17
N TYR A 303 12.77 14.17 3.73
CA TYR A 303 13.04 12.73 3.85
C TYR A 303 12.96 12.24 5.29
N LEU A 304 12.34 11.08 5.47
CA LEU A 304 12.45 10.29 6.71
C LEU A 304 13.19 8.99 6.40
N VAL A 305 14.42 8.86 6.90
CA VAL A 305 15.32 7.73 6.61
C VAL A 305 15.56 6.94 7.89
N VAL A 306 14.87 5.82 8.04
CA VAL A 306 14.75 5.13 9.33
C VAL A 306 15.16 3.66 9.24
N ASP A 307 16.01 3.21 10.16
CA ASP A 307 16.38 1.80 10.35
C ASP A 307 16.94 1.11 9.08
N ASN A 308 17.57 1.85 8.17
CA ASN A 308 18.21 1.27 6.99
C ASN A 308 19.57 0.68 7.36
N VAL A 309 19.96 -0.42 6.71
CA VAL A 309 21.27 -1.07 6.89
C VAL A 309 22.04 -1.00 5.59
N MET A 310 23.23 -0.41 5.61
CA MET A 310 24.09 -0.25 4.44
C MET A 310 25.44 -0.91 4.65
N ARG A 311 25.69 -1.97 3.90
CA ARG A 311 27.03 -2.56 3.77
C ARG A 311 27.72 -1.93 2.57
N LEU A 312 28.63 -1.02 2.86
CA LEU A 312 29.41 -0.22 1.92
C LEU A 312 30.77 -0.87 1.68
N GLY A 313 31.18 -0.96 0.41
CA GLY A 313 32.53 -1.35 0.01
C GLY A 313 33.54 -0.20 0.14
N ASP A 314 34.75 -0.39 -0.42
CA ASP A 314 35.85 0.59 -0.28
C ASP A 314 35.61 1.90 -1.06
N ARG A 315 34.80 1.87 -2.11
CA ARG A 315 34.54 3.04 -2.98
C ARG A 315 33.20 3.73 -2.71
N ALA A 316 32.16 2.95 -2.41
CA ALA A 316 30.80 3.46 -2.29
C ALA A 316 30.58 4.15 -0.93
N ARG A 317 29.88 5.27 -0.96
CA ARG A 317 29.34 5.97 0.22
C ARG A 317 27.86 5.61 0.39
N GLY A 318 27.31 5.84 1.57
CA GLY A 318 25.93 5.52 1.93
C GLY A 318 24.92 6.53 1.39
N VAL A 319 24.77 7.67 2.08
CA VAL A 319 23.73 8.65 1.79
C VAL A 319 24.32 9.99 1.43
N ARG A 320 23.99 10.49 0.24
CA ARG A 320 24.14 11.90 -0.09
C ARG A 320 22.84 12.61 0.24
N MET A 321 22.89 13.37 1.33
CA MET A 321 21.73 14.09 1.86
C MET A 321 21.17 15.12 0.88
N THR A 322 19.88 15.42 1.04
CA THR A 322 19.27 16.58 0.39
C THR A 322 19.89 17.87 0.89
N TRP A 323 19.81 18.92 0.07
CA TRP A 323 20.13 20.28 0.43
C TRP A 323 19.04 20.97 1.28
N ALA A 324 17.87 20.36 1.49
CA ALA A 324 16.79 20.88 2.33
C ALA A 324 16.54 19.99 3.56
N ASP A 325 15.34 19.42 3.72
CA ASP A 325 14.85 18.88 4.99
C ASP A 325 14.92 17.36 5.08
N GLN A 326 15.47 16.83 6.18
CA GLN A 326 15.50 15.38 6.41
C GLN A 326 15.71 14.98 7.88
N THR A 327 15.23 13.80 8.24
CA THR A 327 15.51 13.16 9.54
C THR A 327 16.01 11.74 9.30
N LEU A 328 17.17 11.42 9.89
CA LEU A 328 17.79 10.10 9.85
C LEU A 328 17.74 9.47 11.25
N VAL A 329 17.17 8.29 11.39
CA VAL A 329 17.01 7.61 12.70
C VAL A 329 17.41 6.15 12.62
N GLY A 330 18.32 5.70 13.47
CA GLY A 330 18.61 4.28 13.66
C GLY A 330 19.29 3.58 12.48
N ASN A 331 19.75 4.33 11.46
CA ASN A 331 20.43 3.72 10.32
C ASN A 331 21.79 3.14 10.75
N VAL A 332 22.17 2.07 10.08
CA VAL A 332 23.40 1.32 10.31
C VAL A 332 24.26 1.37 9.06
N TYR A 333 25.53 1.75 9.22
CA TYR A 333 26.50 1.80 8.13
C TYR A 333 27.70 0.91 8.46
N SER A 334 28.34 0.32 7.45
CA SER A 334 29.61 -0.39 7.65
C SER A 334 30.85 0.51 7.73
N ARG A 335 30.69 1.84 7.55
CA ARG A 335 31.75 2.84 7.46
C ARG A 335 31.34 4.20 8.03
N GLU A 336 32.29 4.91 8.65
CA GLU A 336 32.07 6.22 9.28
C GLU A 336 31.77 7.37 8.29
N ASP A 337 32.44 7.37 7.14
CA ASP A 337 32.31 8.41 6.09
C ASP A 337 31.14 8.17 5.12
N GLY A 338 30.21 7.29 5.52
CA GLY A 338 29.08 6.85 4.71
C GLY A 338 28.03 7.94 4.43
N VAL A 339 28.02 9.06 5.14
CA VAL A 339 26.98 10.09 4.99
C VAL A 339 27.59 11.45 4.68
N GLU A 340 27.19 12.06 3.57
CA GLU A 340 27.46 13.48 3.30
C GLU A 340 26.35 14.34 3.87
N GLN A 341 26.70 15.25 4.76
CA GLN A 341 25.75 16.09 5.48
C GLN A 341 25.46 17.37 4.69
N ARG A 342 24.18 17.62 4.42
CA ARG A 342 23.68 18.78 3.69
C ARG A 342 22.31 19.19 4.23
N GLY A 343 21.94 20.46 4.02
CA GLY A 343 20.63 20.98 4.38
C GLY A 343 20.35 21.04 5.88
N ARG A 344 19.07 21.10 6.24
CA ARG A 344 18.58 21.05 7.62
C ARG A 344 18.24 19.60 7.95
N PHE A 345 18.99 19.01 8.88
CA PHE A 345 18.84 17.61 9.23
C PHE A 345 18.89 17.34 10.73
N ARG A 346 18.36 16.18 11.12
CA ARG A 346 18.60 15.54 12.43
C ARG A 346 19.07 14.11 12.21
N ARG A 347 20.07 13.67 12.98
CA ARG A 347 20.62 12.31 12.94
C ARG A 347 20.56 11.74 14.36
N ILE A 348 19.83 10.65 14.55
CA ILE A 348 19.50 10.10 15.88
C ILE A 348 19.82 8.60 15.89
N ASP A 349 20.52 8.12 16.91
CA ASP A 349 20.78 6.69 17.16
C ASP A 349 21.39 5.89 15.98
N GLU A 350 22.11 6.56 15.08
CA GLU A 350 22.81 5.88 13.98
C GLU A 350 24.05 5.14 14.46
N LYS A 351 24.40 4.03 13.78
CA LYS A 351 25.46 3.13 14.22
C LYS A 351 26.42 2.79 13.09
N ILE A 352 27.68 2.63 13.46
CA ILE A 352 28.71 2.04 12.61
C ILE A 352 29.00 0.63 13.13
N ILE A 353 28.87 -0.38 12.28
CA ILE A 353 29.21 -1.78 12.63
C ILE A 353 30.15 -2.37 11.59
N ALA A 354 30.88 -3.44 11.91
CA ALA A 354 31.79 -4.03 10.92
C ALA A 354 31.00 -4.68 9.77
N SER A 355 31.51 -4.59 8.55
CA SER A 355 30.90 -5.19 7.35
C SER A 355 30.56 -6.68 7.54
N ARG A 356 31.44 -7.43 8.21
CA ARG A 356 31.28 -8.86 8.53
C ARG A 356 30.11 -9.16 9.49
N ASP A 357 29.64 -8.17 10.23
CA ASP A 357 28.54 -8.31 11.18
C ASP A 357 27.17 -8.02 10.51
N ILE A 358 27.18 -7.54 9.25
CA ILE A 358 25.98 -7.40 8.42
C ILE A 358 25.76 -8.70 7.64
N SER A 359 24.63 -9.35 7.93
CA SER A 359 24.26 -10.64 7.31
C SER A 359 24.17 -10.58 5.79
N ASP A 360 24.66 -11.63 5.14
CA ASP A 360 24.49 -11.92 3.70
C ASP A 360 23.12 -12.50 3.34
N ALA A 361 22.27 -12.82 4.33
CA ALA A 361 20.99 -13.45 4.06
C ALA A 361 20.12 -12.56 3.18
N LEU A 362 19.64 -13.09 2.05
CA LEU A 362 18.72 -12.37 1.17
C LEU A 362 17.29 -12.46 1.70
N ALA A 363 16.47 -11.48 1.34
CA ALA A 363 15.03 -11.55 1.59
C ALA A 363 14.43 -12.74 0.81
N THR A 364 13.68 -13.60 1.50
CA THR A 364 12.88 -14.63 0.87
C THR A 364 11.54 -14.02 0.47
N LEU A 365 11.32 -13.84 -0.82
CA LEU A 365 10.04 -13.38 -1.35
C LEU A 365 9.00 -14.51 -1.23
N PRO A 366 7.72 -14.20 -0.95
CA PRO A 366 6.63 -15.16 -1.08
C PRO A 366 6.61 -15.77 -2.50
N PRO A 367 6.55 -17.10 -2.63
CA PRO A 367 6.48 -17.72 -3.95
C PRO A 367 5.08 -17.50 -4.56
N THR A 368 4.98 -17.74 -5.85
CA THR A 368 3.68 -17.85 -6.52
C THR A 368 2.83 -18.93 -5.83
N PRO A 369 1.57 -18.62 -5.46
CA PRO A 369 0.72 -19.59 -4.77
C PRO A 369 0.60 -20.89 -5.58
N PRO A 370 0.86 -22.06 -4.99
CA PRO A 370 0.77 -23.33 -5.71
C PRO A 370 -0.68 -23.65 -6.05
N ARG A 371 -0.90 -24.33 -7.18
CA ARG A 371 -2.20 -24.91 -7.51
C ARG A 371 -2.53 -26.04 -6.52
N ARG A 372 -3.72 -26.01 -5.92
CA ARG A 372 -4.22 -27.04 -5.01
C ARG A 372 -5.59 -27.52 -5.47
N GLU A 373 -5.74 -28.83 -5.57
CA GLU A 373 -7.04 -29.44 -5.83
C GLU A 373 -7.81 -29.53 -4.52
N ARG A 374 -8.99 -28.90 -4.49
CA ARG A 374 -9.87 -28.83 -3.33
C ARG A 374 -11.23 -29.40 -3.69
N LYS A 375 -12.00 -29.82 -2.68
CA LYS A 375 -13.42 -30.11 -2.88
C LYS A 375 -14.15 -28.81 -3.18
N VAL A 376 -14.69 -28.68 -4.39
CA VAL A 376 -15.46 -27.52 -4.83
C VAL A 376 -16.96 -27.82 -4.74
N PHE A 377 -17.72 -26.87 -4.19
CA PHE A 377 -19.17 -26.75 -4.26
C PHE A 377 -19.49 -25.62 -5.24
N ASP A 378 -19.62 -25.96 -6.51
CA ASP A 378 -19.95 -25.00 -7.58
C ASP A 378 -21.44 -24.64 -7.53
N MET A 379 -21.74 -23.35 -7.36
CA MET A 379 -23.11 -22.86 -7.33
C MET A 379 -23.62 -22.51 -8.74
N PRO A 380 -24.87 -22.81 -9.09
CA PRO A 380 -25.48 -22.25 -10.30
C PRO A 380 -25.62 -20.73 -10.15
N ALA A 381 -25.57 -20.00 -11.27
CA ALA A 381 -25.76 -18.54 -11.30
C ALA A 381 -27.11 -18.08 -10.73
N THR A 382 -28.09 -18.99 -10.63
CA THR A 382 -29.43 -18.75 -10.07
C THR A 382 -29.57 -19.13 -8.59
N ALA A 383 -28.49 -19.50 -7.90
CA ALA A 383 -28.55 -19.89 -6.50
C ALA A 383 -29.12 -18.75 -5.63
N ASP A 384 -30.01 -19.10 -4.70
CA ASP A 384 -30.50 -18.17 -3.69
C ASP A 384 -29.68 -18.24 -2.40
N ALA A 385 -30.00 -17.37 -1.45
CA ALA A 385 -29.32 -17.31 -0.16
C ALA A 385 -29.34 -18.64 0.61
N ALA A 386 -30.43 -19.41 0.52
CA ALA A 386 -30.56 -20.69 1.21
C ALA A 386 -29.64 -21.75 0.60
N ALA A 387 -29.60 -21.86 -0.72
CA ALA A 387 -28.70 -22.78 -1.42
C ALA A 387 -27.22 -22.45 -1.16
N ILE A 388 -26.87 -21.17 -1.11
CA ILE A 388 -25.50 -20.73 -0.78
C ILE A 388 -25.17 -21.07 0.67
N GLN A 389 -26.09 -20.84 1.62
CA GLN A 389 -25.90 -21.21 3.02
C GLN A 389 -25.72 -22.73 3.18
N ASP A 390 -26.55 -23.54 2.53
CA ASP A 390 -26.45 -25.00 2.57
C ASP A 390 -25.08 -25.49 2.05
N ALA A 391 -24.55 -24.84 1.00
CA ALA A 391 -23.22 -25.13 0.48
C ALA A 391 -22.12 -24.74 1.49
N ILE A 392 -22.23 -23.60 2.15
CA ILE A 392 -21.31 -23.17 3.23
C ILE A 392 -21.34 -24.17 4.38
N ASP A 393 -22.51 -24.62 4.81
CA ASP A 393 -22.65 -25.56 5.93
C ASP A 393 -22.07 -26.94 5.60
N ARG A 394 -22.32 -27.45 4.38
CA ARG A 394 -21.72 -28.70 3.90
C ARG A 394 -20.20 -28.59 3.74
N ALA A 395 -19.71 -27.44 3.29
CA ALA A 395 -18.27 -27.19 3.20
C ALA A 395 -17.66 -27.13 4.61
N ALA A 396 -18.29 -26.46 5.57
CA ALA A 396 -17.81 -26.38 6.95
C ALA A 396 -17.67 -27.76 7.64
N GLN A 397 -18.46 -28.77 7.23
CA GLN A 397 -18.32 -30.15 7.70
C GLN A 397 -17.01 -30.84 7.24
N LEU A 398 -16.31 -30.28 6.26
CA LEU A 398 -15.03 -30.79 5.73
C LEU A 398 -13.82 -30.04 6.33
N ALA A 399 -13.98 -29.46 7.53
CA ALA A 399 -12.94 -28.70 8.21
C ALA A 399 -11.58 -29.44 8.23
N GLY A 400 -10.52 -28.75 7.84
CA GLY A 400 -9.16 -29.29 7.67
C GLY A 400 -8.82 -29.64 6.22
N GLN A 401 -9.80 -29.64 5.31
CA GLN A 401 -9.59 -29.93 3.89
C GLN A 401 -9.56 -28.67 3.00
N ARG A 402 -9.85 -27.49 3.59
CA ARG A 402 -10.00 -26.19 2.90
C ARG A 402 -10.93 -26.22 1.69
N PRO A 403 -12.19 -26.68 1.86
CA PRO A 403 -13.16 -26.78 0.76
C PRO A 403 -13.51 -25.39 0.20
N VAL A 404 -13.92 -25.37 -1.07
CA VAL A 404 -14.27 -24.15 -1.81
C VAL A 404 -15.77 -24.12 -2.06
N VAL A 405 -16.44 -23.02 -1.68
CA VAL A 405 -17.74 -22.65 -2.21
C VAL A 405 -17.49 -21.63 -3.31
N HIS A 406 -17.73 -22.03 -4.55
CA HIS A 406 -17.45 -21.22 -5.72
C HIS A 406 -18.75 -20.59 -6.24
N LEU A 407 -18.72 -19.27 -6.42
CA LEU A 407 -19.81 -18.43 -6.90
C LEU A 407 -19.45 -17.84 -8.26
N PRO A 408 -19.86 -18.48 -9.37
CA PRO A 408 -19.64 -17.93 -10.71
C PRO A 408 -20.14 -16.49 -10.88
N MET A 409 -19.70 -15.83 -11.94
CA MET A 409 -20.22 -14.51 -12.34
C MET A 409 -21.77 -14.48 -12.33
N SER A 410 -22.36 -13.75 -11.39
CA SER A 410 -23.81 -13.53 -11.26
C SER A 410 -24.13 -12.49 -10.19
N ALA A 411 -25.38 -12.02 -10.18
CA ALA A 411 -25.97 -11.30 -9.04
C ALA A 411 -26.82 -12.27 -8.20
N TYR A 412 -26.32 -12.61 -7.02
CA TYR A 412 -26.98 -13.49 -6.08
C TYR A 412 -27.82 -12.65 -5.11
N THR A 413 -29.14 -12.85 -5.11
CA THR A 413 -30.05 -12.19 -4.17
C THR A 413 -29.94 -12.83 -2.78
N ILE A 414 -29.56 -12.04 -1.78
CA ILE A 414 -29.32 -12.47 -0.41
C ILE A 414 -30.39 -11.89 0.52
N ASP A 415 -31.38 -12.71 0.89
CA ASP A 415 -32.51 -12.32 1.75
C ASP A 415 -32.27 -12.55 3.25
N ARG A 416 -31.18 -13.24 3.59
CA ARG A 416 -30.77 -13.62 4.95
C ARG A 416 -29.27 -13.60 5.09
N THR A 417 -28.77 -13.42 6.31
CA THR A 417 -27.33 -13.45 6.58
C THR A 417 -26.72 -14.80 6.21
N LEU A 418 -25.71 -14.78 5.35
CA LEU A 418 -24.83 -15.91 5.12
C LEU A 418 -23.84 -16.02 6.29
N VAL A 419 -23.78 -17.18 6.95
CA VAL A 419 -22.96 -17.42 8.13
C VAL A 419 -21.91 -18.48 7.84
N ILE A 420 -20.63 -18.09 7.94
CA ILE A 420 -19.53 -19.05 7.99
C ILE A 420 -19.27 -19.40 9.47
N PRO A 421 -19.48 -20.67 9.87
CA PRO A 421 -19.45 -21.06 11.29
C PRO A 421 -18.03 -21.11 11.88
N ARG A 422 -17.95 -21.11 13.22
CA ARG A 422 -16.69 -21.30 13.96
C ARG A 422 -16.07 -22.66 13.59
N GLY A 423 -14.74 -22.75 13.59
CA GLY A 423 -14.01 -23.98 13.27
C GLY A 423 -13.94 -24.31 11.77
N SER A 424 -14.56 -23.51 10.91
CA SER A 424 -14.51 -23.66 9.45
C SER A 424 -13.16 -23.26 8.86
N ASP A 425 -12.75 -23.92 7.78
CA ASP A 425 -11.65 -23.50 6.89
C ASP A 425 -12.11 -23.27 5.42
N VAL A 426 -13.38 -22.89 5.26
CA VAL A 426 -14.03 -22.63 3.97
C VAL A 426 -13.36 -21.48 3.22
N GLN A 427 -13.27 -21.66 1.90
CA GLN A 427 -12.91 -20.62 0.93
C GLN A 427 -14.16 -20.24 0.13
N LEU A 428 -14.64 -19.00 0.27
CA LEU A 428 -15.71 -18.43 -0.53
C LEU A 428 -15.10 -17.62 -1.67
N ILE A 429 -15.23 -18.10 -2.90
CA ILE A 429 -14.50 -17.57 -4.06
C ILE A 429 -15.47 -17.20 -5.17
N GLY A 430 -15.34 -15.99 -5.70
CA GLY A 430 -16.04 -15.55 -6.91
C GLY A 430 -15.16 -15.49 -8.16
N ASP A 431 -15.76 -15.04 -9.26
CA ASP A 431 -15.15 -14.85 -10.59
C ASP A 431 -14.70 -13.39 -10.84
N GLY A 432 -14.68 -12.56 -9.81
CA GLY A 432 -14.17 -11.19 -9.87
C GLY A 432 -14.89 -10.24 -8.91
N ALA A 433 -14.17 -9.20 -8.49
CA ALA A 433 -14.69 -8.12 -7.67
C ALA A 433 -14.93 -6.87 -8.52
N SER A 434 -16.13 -6.78 -9.08
CA SER A 434 -16.60 -5.64 -9.87
C SER A 434 -18.12 -5.60 -9.89
N GLU A 435 -18.69 -4.54 -10.47
CA GLU A 435 -20.13 -4.37 -10.60
C GLU A 435 -20.81 -5.32 -11.61
N ILE A 436 -20.06 -6.16 -12.31
CA ILE A 436 -20.60 -7.16 -13.26
C ILE A 436 -20.22 -8.60 -12.94
N ALA A 437 -19.28 -8.81 -12.01
CA ALA A 437 -18.69 -10.13 -11.75
C ALA A 437 -19.53 -10.91 -10.72
N THR A 438 -18.92 -11.42 -9.65
CA THR A 438 -19.66 -12.10 -8.57
C THR A 438 -20.18 -11.08 -7.56
N ARG A 439 -21.50 -10.96 -7.44
CA ARG A 439 -22.16 -9.98 -6.56
C ARG A 439 -23.11 -10.63 -5.57
N LEU A 440 -22.91 -10.36 -4.28
CA LEU A 440 -23.86 -10.67 -3.22
C LEU A 440 -24.73 -9.43 -2.99
N VAL A 441 -26.00 -9.48 -3.42
CA VAL A 441 -26.92 -8.33 -3.40
C VAL A 441 -27.95 -8.51 -2.30
N TRP A 442 -27.92 -7.64 -1.29
CA TRP A 442 -28.81 -7.73 -0.13
C TRP A 442 -30.25 -7.38 -0.49
N ALA A 443 -31.18 -8.21 -0.02
CA ALA A 443 -32.62 -8.04 -0.12
C ALA A 443 -33.35 -8.31 1.22
N GLY A 444 -32.59 -8.44 2.32
CA GLY A 444 -33.14 -8.59 3.66
C GLY A 444 -33.38 -7.24 4.38
N PRO A 445 -33.60 -7.26 5.70
CA PRO A 445 -33.86 -6.06 6.50
C PRO A 445 -32.72 -5.03 6.50
N ASP A 446 -33.06 -3.76 6.75
CA ASP A 446 -32.11 -2.63 6.76
C ASP A 446 -31.01 -2.74 7.83
N ASP A 447 -31.28 -3.40 8.95
CA ASP A 447 -30.33 -3.64 10.05
C ASP A 447 -29.58 -4.97 9.91
N GLY A 448 -29.73 -5.64 8.77
CA GLY A 448 -29.15 -6.94 8.49
C GLY A 448 -27.63 -6.94 8.29
N VAL A 449 -27.11 -8.15 8.06
CA VAL A 449 -25.72 -8.40 7.68
C VAL A 449 -25.71 -9.34 6.48
N VAL A 450 -24.98 -9.02 5.42
CA VAL A 450 -24.89 -9.91 4.24
C VAL A 450 -24.05 -11.14 4.55
N LEU A 451 -22.79 -10.95 4.97
CA LEU A 451 -21.87 -12.03 5.30
C LEU A 451 -21.36 -11.89 6.74
N ARG A 452 -21.49 -12.96 7.53
CA ARG A 452 -20.99 -13.06 8.90
C ARG A 452 -19.99 -14.20 9.03
N ILE A 453 -18.77 -13.89 9.46
CA ILE A 453 -17.70 -14.85 9.70
C ILE A 453 -17.49 -14.99 11.21
N LYS A 454 -17.69 -16.20 11.73
CA LYS A 454 -17.49 -16.49 13.16
C LYS A 454 -16.14 -17.19 13.37
N GLY A 455 -15.30 -16.59 14.21
CA GLY A 455 -14.01 -17.09 14.65
C GLY A 455 -14.09 -17.81 16.01
N PRO A 456 -13.08 -18.62 16.37
CA PRO A 456 -11.88 -18.90 15.58
C PRO A 456 -12.18 -19.78 14.36
N SER A 457 -11.62 -19.42 13.20
CA SER A 457 -11.81 -20.07 11.91
C SER A 457 -10.68 -19.70 10.94
N LYS A 458 -10.52 -20.43 9.84
CA LYS A 458 -9.50 -20.25 8.80
C LYS A 458 -10.12 -19.93 7.44
N VAL A 459 -10.79 -18.78 7.34
CA VAL A 459 -11.67 -18.47 6.21
C VAL A 459 -10.95 -17.63 5.16
N VAL A 460 -11.18 -17.93 3.88
CA VAL A 460 -10.79 -17.07 2.77
C VAL A 460 -12.05 -16.55 2.07
N VAL A 461 -12.11 -15.25 1.82
CA VAL A 461 -13.10 -14.64 0.91
C VAL A 461 -12.33 -13.96 -0.21
N ARG A 462 -12.62 -14.30 -1.47
CA ARG A 462 -11.84 -13.84 -2.61
C ARG A 462 -12.72 -13.47 -3.81
N ASP A 463 -12.35 -12.38 -4.49
CA ASP A 463 -12.90 -11.99 -5.80
C ASP A 463 -14.44 -11.87 -5.80
N VAL A 464 -14.97 -11.06 -4.87
CA VAL A 464 -16.42 -10.86 -4.68
C VAL A 464 -16.76 -9.39 -4.38
N GLN A 465 -17.90 -8.93 -4.89
CA GLN A 465 -18.54 -7.69 -4.45
C GLN A 465 -19.73 -7.97 -3.53
N ILE A 466 -19.83 -7.24 -2.42
CA ILE A 466 -20.93 -7.28 -1.45
C ILE A 466 -21.68 -5.96 -1.51
N GLN A 467 -22.93 -6.00 -1.97
CA GLN A 467 -23.82 -4.86 -2.09
C GLN A 467 -24.89 -4.93 -0.99
N ALA A 468 -24.63 -4.29 0.15
CA ALA A 468 -25.51 -4.40 1.33
C ALA A 468 -26.66 -3.39 1.35
N GLY A 469 -26.60 -2.33 0.54
CA GLY A 469 -27.57 -1.24 0.60
C GLY A 469 -27.64 -0.66 2.02
N PRO A 470 -28.82 -0.64 2.68
CA PRO A 470 -28.95 -0.12 4.03
C PRO A 470 -28.20 -0.94 5.09
N ALA A 471 -28.03 -2.24 4.84
CA ALA A 471 -27.44 -3.20 5.78
C ALA A 471 -25.91 -3.10 5.90
N ARG A 472 -25.35 -3.97 6.73
CA ARG A 472 -23.90 -4.18 6.84
C ARG A 472 -23.43 -5.22 5.84
N ALA A 473 -22.34 -4.93 5.13
CA ALA A 473 -21.77 -5.86 4.15
C ALA A 473 -21.08 -7.06 4.82
N LEU A 474 -20.19 -6.80 5.78
CA LEU A 474 -19.37 -7.85 6.38
C LEU A 474 -19.23 -7.65 7.89
N LEU A 475 -19.47 -8.72 8.65
CA LEU A 475 -19.19 -8.81 10.08
C LEU A 475 -18.22 -9.97 10.35
N ILE A 476 -17.04 -9.65 10.86
CA ILE A 476 -16.08 -10.62 11.37
C ILE A 476 -16.07 -10.56 12.90
N GLU A 477 -16.41 -11.68 13.53
CA GLU A 477 -16.36 -11.83 14.99
C GLU A 477 -15.34 -12.88 15.37
N ALA A 478 -14.27 -12.50 16.04
CA ALA A 478 -13.20 -13.43 16.36
C ALA A 478 -12.64 -13.20 17.77
N PRO A 479 -12.14 -14.25 18.46
CA PRO A 479 -11.51 -14.08 19.75
C PRO A 479 -10.19 -13.33 19.65
N ASP A 480 -9.99 -12.37 20.56
CA ASP A 480 -8.71 -11.66 20.71
C ASP A 480 -7.69 -12.55 21.44
N ARG A 481 -7.00 -13.38 20.67
CA ARG A 481 -5.98 -14.31 21.16
C ARG A 481 -4.66 -14.08 20.45
N ALA A 482 -3.56 -14.24 21.18
CA ALA A 482 -2.22 -14.22 20.61
C ALA A 482 -2.11 -15.28 19.50
N GLY A 483 -1.51 -14.90 18.37
CA GLY A 483 -1.39 -15.74 17.18
C GLY A 483 -2.57 -15.63 16.20
N GLY A 484 -3.74 -15.15 16.64
CA GLY A 484 -4.89 -14.87 15.77
C GLY A 484 -4.58 -13.75 14.77
N ARG A 485 -5.08 -13.89 13.54
CA ARG A 485 -4.77 -13.03 12.41
C ARG A 485 -6.00 -12.72 11.57
N ILE A 486 -6.11 -11.46 11.16
CA ILE A 486 -7.05 -11.00 10.15
C ILE A 486 -6.26 -10.20 9.12
N PHE A 487 -6.31 -10.65 7.88
CA PHE A 487 -5.56 -10.08 6.77
C PHE A 487 -6.53 -9.70 5.66
N ALA A 488 -6.39 -8.51 5.13
CA ALA A 488 -7.15 -8.07 3.96
C ALA A 488 -6.20 -7.44 2.95
N ASP A 489 -6.44 -7.74 1.68
CA ASP A 489 -5.63 -7.28 0.57
C ASP A 489 -6.54 -6.87 -0.58
N GLN A 490 -6.41 -5.63 -1.01
CA GLN A 490 -7.36 -4.98 -1.91
C GLN A 490 -8.81 -5.03 -1.40
N LEU A 491 -9.02 -4.89 -0.08
CA LEU A 491 -10.36 -4.61 0.44
C LEU A 491 -10.77 -3.19 0.03
N ASN A 492 -11.85 -3.05 -0.73
CA ASN A 492 -12.45 -1.76 -1.05
C ASN A 492 -13.73 -1.62 -0.21
N THR A 493 -13.75 -0.70 0.75
CA THR A 493 -14.89 -0.52 1.65
C THR A 493 -15.44 0.91 1.56
N GLN A 494 -16.71 1.01 1.19
CA GLN A 494 -17.38 2.28 0.94
C GLN A 494 -18.59 2.49 1.83
N GLY A 495 -18.81 3.75 2.19
CA GLY A 495 -19.88 4.17 3.07
C GLY A 495 -19.45 4.17 4.53
N PRO A 496 -20.38 4.28 5.47
CA PRO A 496 -21.82 4.42 5.29
C PRO A 496 -22.19 5.76 4.66
N THR A 497 -23.32 5.81 3.95
CA THR A 497 -23.78 6.98 3.17
C THR A 497 -24.55 8.01 4.01
N SER A 498 -24.90 7.68 5.26
CA SER A 498 -25.64 8.58 6.16
C SER A 498 -24.83 8.98 7.39
N GLN A 499 -24.85 10.28 7.69
CA GLN A 499 -24.46 10.83 8.99
C GLN A 499 -25.64 10.66 9.97
N GLN A 500 -25.94 9.43 10.39
CA GLN A 500 -26.93 9.25 11.47
C GLN A 500 -26.36 9.73 12.81
N HIS A 501 -27.22 9.98 13.80
CA HIS A 501 -26.86 10.33 15.18
C HIS A 501 -26.15 9.15 15.86
N GLY A 502 -24.89 8.91 15.53
CA GLY A 502 -24.04 7.83 15.99
C GLY A 502 -22.72 7.81 15.20
N ARG A 503 -21.68 7.15 15.73
CA ARG A 503 -20.41 7.02 14.98
C ARG A 503 -20.59 5.98 13.88
N THR A 504 -20.36 6.38 12.65
CA THR A 504 -20.49 5.52 11.48
C THR A 504 -19.11 5.35 10.79
N ALA A 505 -18.80 4.18 10.21
CA ALA A 505 -17.45 3.91 9.67
C ALA A 505 -17.43 2.96 8.46
N ALA A 506 -16.55 3.17 7.48
CA ALA A 506 -16.39 2.21 6.37
C ALA A 506 -15.77 0.90 6.87
N LEU A 507 -14.71 1.00 7.67
CA LEU A 507 -14.07 -0.09 8.38
C LEU A 507 -14.01 0.24 9.87
N ARG A 508 -14.63 -0.60 10.69
CA ARG A 508 -14.52 -0.54 12.15
C ARG A 508 -13.77 -1.76 12.67
N VAL A 509 -12.70 -1.54 13.42
CA VAL A 509 -12.01 -2.57 14.20
C VAL A 509 -12.23 -2.29 15.68
N SER A 510 -12.67 -3.29 16.46
CA SER A 510 -12.94 -3.08 17.89
C SER A 510 -12.52 -4.24 18.79
N GLY A 511 -11.90 -3.90 19.92
CA GLY A 511 -11.65 -4.81 21.04
C GLY A 511 -10.46 -5.77 20.89
N PHE A 512 -9.52 -5.51 19.97
CA PHE A 512 -8.34 -6.35 19.77
C PHE A 512 -7.08 -5.72 20.38
N ASP A 513 -6.41 -6.43 21.29
CA ASP A 513 -5.11 -6.08 21.88
C ASP A 513 -4.05 -7.18 21.68
N LYS A 514 -4.39 -8.33 21.09
CA LYS A 514 -3.50 -9.50 20.95
C LYS A 514 -3.43 -10.05 19.53
N ALA A 515 -4.56 -10.10 18.83
CA ALA A 515 -4.60 -10.54 17.44
C ALA A 515 -3.91 -9.52 16.52
N ARG A 516 -3.32 -9.98 15.41
CA ARG A 516 -2.71 -9.11 14.40
C ARG A 516 -3.72 -8.83 13.29
N LEU A 517 -3.93 -7.54 13.01
CA LEU A 517 -4.81 -7.11 11.92
C LEU A 517 -4.01 -6.27 10.92
N GLN A 518 -4.08 -6.64 9.65
CA GLN A 518 -3.39 -5.93 8.57
C GLN A 518 -4.30 -5.79 7.35
N PHE A 519 -4.34 -4.57 6.82
CA PHE A 519 -5.05 -4.21 5.60
C PHE A 519 -4.02 -3.66 4.61
N ARG A 520 -3.87 -4.32 3.47
CA ARG A 520 -2.96 -3.93 2.40
C ARG A 520 -3.73 -3.45 1.18
N ALA A 521 -3.24 -2.41 0.51
CA ALA A 521 -3.92 -1.84 -0.66
C ALA A 521 -5.40 -1.52 -0.35
N LEU A 522 -5.66 -1.01 0.86
CA LEU A 522 -7.01 -0.73 1.36
C LEU A 522 -7.60 0.43 0.57
N GLN A 523 -8.83 0.26 0.09
CA GLN A 523 -9.50 1.23 -0.76
C GLN A 523 -10.89 1.61 -0.26
N GLY A 524 -11.45 2.68 -0.84
CA GLY A 524 -12.85 3.05 -0.69
C GLY A 524 -13.05 4.45 -0.09
N SER A 525 -14.11 4.67 0.69
CA SER A 525 -14.39 6.00 1.25
C SER A 525 -15.31 5.95 2.46
N GLY A 526 -15.22 6.97 3.32
CA GLY A 526 -16.11 7.17 4.48
C GLY A 526 -17.13 8.28 4.27
N ASN A 527 -17.84 8.31 3.12
CA ASN A 527 -18.66 9.44 2.67
C ASN A 527 -19.60 10.07 3.74
N GLY A 528 -20.15 9.26 4.66
CA GLY A 528 -21.04 9.71 5.75
C GLY A 528 -20.49 9.54 7.16
N GLY A 529 -19.17 9.28 7.33
CA GLY A 529 -18.58 8.99 8.64
C GLY A 529 -17.05 8.91 8.61
N SER A 530 -16.50 7.98 9.39
CA SER A 530 -15.08 7.67 9.36
C SER A 530 -14.73 6.69 8.24
N TRP A 531 -13.54 6.76 7.65
CA TRP A 531 -13.09 5.67 6.75
C TRP A 531 -12.57 4.48 7.56
N VAL A 532 -11.56 4.68 8.42
CA VAL A 532 -11.09 3.64 9.34
C VAL A 532 -11.22 4.10 10.78
N GLU A 533 -11.95 3.32 11.59
CA GLU A 533 -12.12 3.54 13.02
C GLU A 533 -11.56 2.35 13.81
N VAL A 534 -10.66 2.63 14.76
CA VAL A 534 -10.07 1.62 15.65
C VAL A 534 -10.43 1.94 17.11
N ILE A 535 -11.21 1.05 17.71
CA ILE A 535 -11.68 1.16 19.09
C ILE A 535 -10.93 0.13 19.95
N GLY A 536 -10.08 0.63 20.85
CA GLY A 536 -9.34 -0.22 21.79
C GLY A 536 -10.23 -0.86 22.85
N THR A 537 -9.65 -1.69 23.72
CA THR A 537 -10.37 -2.33 24.83
C THR A 537 -10.70 -1.36 25.98
N GLY A 538 -10.15 -0.14 25.96
CA GLY A 538 -10.17 0.81 27.06
C GLY A 538 -9.08 0.57 28.12
N LYS A 539 -8.22 -0.45 27.93
CA LYS A 539 -7.04 -0.67 28.77
C LYS A 539 -5.81 -0.14 28.03
N GLU A 540 -4.99 0.65 28.72
CA GLU A 540 -3.73 1.10 28.16
C GLU A 540 -2.75 -0.07 28.05
N SER A 541 -2.26 -0.33 26.84
CA SER A 541 -1.23 -1.32 26.57
C SER A 541 -0.22 -0.74 25.57
N GLU A 542 1.01 -0.55 26.04
CA GLU A 542 2.10 -0.05 25.18
C GLU A 542 2.58 -1.11 24.17
N THR A 543 2.35 -2.40 24.47
CA THR A 543 2.82 -3.55 23.67
C THR A 543 1.75 -4.14 22.74
N ALA A 544 0.50 -3.67 22.83
CA ALA A 544 -0.56 -4.13 21.93
C ALA A 544 -0.19 -3.85 20.46
N PRO A 545 -0.37 -4.83 19.56
CA PRO A 545 -0.11 -4.64 18.14
C PRO A 545 -1.06 -3.58 17.60
N ALA A 546 -0.53 -2.63 16.83
CA ALA A 546 -1.37 -1.69 16.10
C ALA A 546 -2.08 -2.41 14.94
N VAL A 547 -3.29 -1.94 14.62
CA VAL A 547 -3.92 -2.23 13.33
C VAL A 547 -3.06 -1.56 12.25
N GLY A 548 -2.61 -2.33 11.26
CA GLY A 548 -1.79 -1.84 10.17
C GLY A 548 -2.59 -1.61 8.90
N VAL A 549 -2.51 -0.41 8.31
CA VAL A 549 -2.95 -0.09 6.95
C VAL A 549 -1.72 0.25 6.14
N PHE A 550 -1.39 -0.58 5.15
CA PHE A 550 -0.20 -0.41 4.31
C PHE A 550 -0.60 -0.31 2.85
N THR A 551 -0.28 0.82 2.24
CA THR A 551 -0.73 1.21 0.90
C THR A 551 -2.25 1.26 0.74
N GLY A 552 -2.73 2.11 -0.15
CA GLY A 552 -4.17 2.24 -0.35
C GLY A 552 -4.56 3.57 -0.98
N ALA A 553 -5.84 3.71 -1.30
CA ALA A 553 -6.38 4.92 -1.89
C ALA A 553 -7.81 5.15 -1.43
N THR A 554 -8.21 6.39 -1.22
CA THR A 554 -9.53 6.67 -0.67
C THR A 554 -10.04 8.08 -0.99
N GLY A 555 -11.35 8.20 -1.07
CA GLY A 555 -12.02 9.50 -1.10
C GLY A 555 -12.10 10.15 0.28
N SER A 556 -12.49 11.43 0.30
CA SER A 556 -12.66 12.20 1.54
C SER A 556 -13.68 11.55 2.47
N ALA A 557 -13.31 11.44 3.74
CA ALA A 557 -14.20 11.12 4.85
C ALA A 557 -14.25 12.27 5.87
N ALA A 558 -15.35 12.36 6.63
CA ALA A 558 -15.47 13.31 7.74
C ALA A 558 -14.52 12.98 8.91
N GLY A 559 -14.08 11.72 9.00
CA GLY A 559 -12.96 11.28 9.83
C GLY A 559 -12.11 10.26 9.07
N GLN A 560 -11.02 10.68 8.44
CA GLN A 560 -10.25 9.74 7.59
C GLN A 560 -9.71 8.55 8.39
N TYR A 561 -9.16 8.85 9.56
CA TYR A 561 -8.68 7.87 10.51
C TYR A 561 -9.07 8.30 11.91
N ASP A 562 -9.58 7.35 12.69
CA ASP A 562 -10.09 7.62 14.02
C ASP A 562 -9.66 6.53 15.00
N VAL A 563 -9.22 6.96 16.18
CA VAL A 563 -8.76 6.09 17.27
C VAL A 563 -9.43 6.48 18.56
N GLN A 564 -9.97 5.50 19.27
CA GLN A 564 -10.73 5.70 20.50
C GLN A 564 -10.41 4.64 21.53
N ARG A 565 -10.67 4.96 22.81
CA ARG A 565 -10.55 4.01 23.93
C ARG A 565 -9.22 3.23 23.92
N GLY A 566 -8.13 3.89 23.56
CA GLY A 566 -6.78 3.31 23.51
C GLY A 566 -6.48 2.58 22.20
N GLY A 567 -7.29 2.77 21.15
CA GLY A 567 -7.08 2.21 19.82
C GLY A 567 -5.71 2.59 19.25
N ARG A 568 -5.09 1.68 18.52
CA ARG A 568 -3.73 1.83 17.95
C ARG A 568 -3.77 1.56 16.45
N LEU A 569 -3.45 2.58 15.65
CA LEU A 569 -3.51 2.53 14.20
C LEU A 569 -2.21 3.07 13.59
N VAL A 570 -1.64 2.29 12.67
CA VAL A 570 -0.54 2.70 11.81
C VAL A 570 -1.01 2.70 10.36
N VAL A 571 -0.80 3.81 9.66
CA VAL A 571 -1.17 4.00 8.25
C VAL A 571 0.08 4.41 7.48
N ARG A 572 0.34 3.78 6.33
CA ARG A 572 1.53 4.08 5.54
C ARG A 572 1.23 4.05 4.05
N GLY A 573 1.60 5.09 3.29
CA GLY A 573 1.56 5.07 1.82
C GLY A 573 0.16 5.13 1.21
N VAL A 574 -0.75 5.92 1.80
CA VAL A 574 -2.14 6.03 1.30
C VAL A 574 -2.32 7.33 0.50
N TYR A 575 -3.08 7.27 -0.58
CA TYR A 575 -3.51 8.46 -1.30
C TYR A 575 -4.95 8.82 -0.93
N HIS A 576 -5.14 10.06 -0.49
CA HIS A 576 -6.47 10.65 -0.28
C HIS A 576 -6.78 11.61 -1.41
N GLU A 577 -7.90 11.37 -2.10
CA GLU A 577 -8.46 12.28 -3.09
C GLU A 577 -9.64 13.07 -2.50
N ARG A 578 -9.80 14.33 -2.94
CA ARG A 578 -10.98 15.09 -2.55
C ARG A 578 -12.20 14.53 -3.27
N SER A 579 -13.16 13.97 -2.51
CA SER A 579 -14.42 13.45 -3.06
C SER A 579 -15.67 13.94 -2.33
N ALA A 580 -15.50 14.77 -1.30
CA ALA A 580 -16.57 15.41 -0.54
C ALA A 580 -16.09 16.75 0.03
N ASP A 581 -17.02 17.55 0.58
CA ASP A 581 -16.73 18.86 1.18
C ASP A 581 -16.29 18.77 2.66
N ALA A 582 -15.81 17.61 3.10
CA ALA A 582 -15.23 17.45 4.43
C ALA A 582 -14.02 18.39 4.57
N LEU A 583 -14.08 19.28 5.56
CA LEU A 583 -13.03 20.29 5.81
C LEU A 583 -11.97 19.83 6.82
N ASN A 584 -12.34 18.89 7.69
CA ASN A 584 -11.44 18.25 8.65
C ASN A 584 -11.06 16.87 8.09
N GLY A 585 -9.81 16.68 7.69
CA GLY A 585 -9.33 15.36 7.28
C GLY A 585 -9.10 14.44 8.47
N LEU A 586 -8.53 14.97 9.55
CA LEU A 586 -8.25 14.24 10.78
C LEU A 586 -8.82 14.99 11.97
N HIS A 587 -9.69 14.34 12.75
CA HIS A 587 -10.27 14.90 13.97
C HIS A 587 -10.15 13.91 15.11
N LEU A 588 -9.20 14.18 16.01
CA LEU A 588 -8.89 13.33 17.16
C LEU A 588 -9.54 13.92 18.42
N THR A 589 -10.42 13.15 19.07
CA THR A 589 -11.24 13.66 20.19
C THR A 589 -11.26 12.76 21.43
N ASP A 590 -10.50 11.68 21.45
CA ASP A 590 -10.52 10.71 22.55
C ASP A 590 -9.08 10.26 22.89
N THR A 591 -8.83 8.96 23.08
CA THR A 591 -7.54 8.43 23.50
C THR A 591 -7.04 7.31 22.58
N GLY A 592 -5.77 7.36 22.21
CA GLY A 592 -5.17 6.32 21.36
C GLY A 592 -3.78 6.64 20.82
N VAL A 593 -3.34 5.81 19.87
CA VAL A 593 -2.12 6.00 19.10
C VAL A 593 -2.45 5.99 17.62
N LEU A 594 -2.17 7.09 16.92
CA LEU A 594 -2.27 7.19 15.47
C LEU A 594 -0.92 7.58 14.89
N SER A 595 -0.39 6.80 13.97
CA SER A 595 0.85 7.13 13.25
C SER A 595 0.66 6.95 11.76
N ILE A 596 0.87 8.01 11.01
CA ILE A 596 0.63 8.07 9.58
C ILE A 596 1.93 8.50 8.89
N ASP A 597 2.36 7.78 7.85
CA ASP A 597 3.45 8.22 6.99
C ASP A 597 3.26 8.01 5.47
N ALA A 598 4.01 8.76 4.67
CA ALA A 598 4.03 8.68 3.21
C ALA A 598 2.66 8.82 2.53
N THR A 599 1.75 9.56 3.15
CA THR A 599 0.35 9.70 2.73
C THR A 599 0.11 11.06 2.06
N ARG A 600 -0.68 11.09 0.98
CA ARG A 600 -1.14 12.36 0.37
C ARG A 600 -2.53 12.70 0.89
N PHE A 601 -2.70 13.89 1.45
CA PHE A 601 -3.98 14.45 1.88
C PHE A 601 -4.42 15.54 0.91
N SER A 602 -5.31 15.20 -0.02
CA SER A 602 -5.94 16.14 -0.94
C SER A 602 -7.32 16.53 -0.40
N TYR A 603 -7.47 17.76 0.12
CA TYR A 603 -8.67 18.18 0.84
C TYR A 603 -9.12 19.59 0.45
N ALA A 604 -10.44 19.85 0.57
CA ALA A 604 -10.93 21.21 0.68
C ALA A 604 -10.47 21.81 2.01
N THR A 605 -10.04 23.06 1.98
CA THR A 605 -9.53 23.80 3.15
C THR A 605 -10.35 25.05 3.41
N SER A 606 -10.38 25.50 4.67
CA SER A 606 -11.16 26.65 5.11
C SER A 606 -10.48 27.42 6.24
N ALA A 607 -10.75 28.72 6.32
CA ALA A 607 -10.32 29.53 7.46
C ALA A 607 -11.11 29.14 8.74
N ALA A 608 -12.34 28.66 8.59
CA ALA A 608 -13.22 28.33 9.72
C ALA A 608 -12.88 27.00 10.40
N ALA A 609 -12.19 26.08 9.71
CA ALA A 609 -11.94 24.73 10.19
C ALA A 609 -10.51 24.26 9.83
N PRO A 610 -9.77 23.61 10.76
CA PRO A 610 -8.45 23.08 10.48
C PRO A 610 -8.51 21.74 9.73
N THR A 611 -7.51 21.46 8.89
CA THR A 611 -7.40 20.15 8.23
C THR A 611 -7.12 19.03 9.23
N VAL A 612 -6.36 19.34 10.29
CA VAL A 612 -6.00 18.41 11.36
C VAL A 612 -6.35 19.03 12.70
N ALA A 613 -7.26 18.41 13.45
CA ALA A 613 -7.68 18.82 14.78
C ALA A 613 -7.37 17.75 15.82
N ALA A 614 -6.86 18.19 16.97
CA ALA A 614 -6.79 17.36 18.18
C ALA A 614 -7.45 18.13 19.34
N ASP A 615 -8.64 17.70 19.73
CA ASP A 615 -9.48 18.36 20.74
C ASP A 615 -9.60 17.46 21.96
N ASP A 616 -9.04 17.89 23.10
CA ASP A 616 -9.01 17.08 24.33
C ASP A 616 -8.41 15.67 24.13
N PHE A 617 -7.62 15.50 23.07
CA PHE A 617 -7.01 14.24 22.69
C PHE A 617 -5.96 13.81 23.72
N ARG A 618 -5.92 12.51 24.02
CA ARG A 618 -4.92 11.91 24.91
C ARG A 618 -4.17 10.81 24.18
N GLY A 619 -2.85 10.80 24.29
CA GLY A 619 -2.00 9.80 23.65
C GLY A 619 -1.09 10.38 22.58
N LEU A 620 -0.82 9.60 21.54
CA LEU A 620 0.28 9.85 20.59
C LEU A 620 -0.27 9.98 19.17
N PHE A 621 -0.03 11.11 18.53
CA PHE A 621 -0.36 11.32 17.12
C PHE A 621 0.89 11.77 16.34
N THR A 622 1.24 11.01 15.30
CA THR A 622 2.35 11.31 14.39
C THR A 622 1.81 11.41 12.96
N LEU A 623 2.10 12.52 12.28
CA LEU A 623 1.94 12.67 10.84
C LEU A 623 3.33 12.93 10.24
N ALA A 624 3.85 12.02 9.41
CA ALA A 624 5.19 12.14 8.88
C ALA A 624 5.30 11.94 7.37
N THR A 625 6.18 12.64 6.67
CA THR A 625 6.37 12.45 5.19
C THR A 625 5.09 12.49 4.38
N CYS A 626 4.11 13.29 4.81
CA CYS A 626 2.85 13.45 4.11
C CYS A 626 2.86 14.68 3.21
N ILE A 627 2.09 14.63 2.12
CA ILE A 627 1.72 15.83 1.36
C ILE A 627 0.39 16.33 1.91
N LEU A 628 0.32 17.60 2.28
CA LEU A 628 -0.90 18.29 2.70
C LEU A 628 -1.28 19.30 1.61
N MET A 629 -2.31 18.99 0.83
CA MET A 629 -2.63 19.69 -0.40
C MET A 629 -4.07 20.23 -0.43
N PRO A 630 -4.25 21.57 -0.46
CA PRO A 630 -5.53 22.19 -0.76
C PRO A 630 -5.99 21.89 -2.19
N VAL A 631 -7.23 21.44 -2.36
CA VAL A 631 -7.85 21.17 -3.68
C VAL A 631 -9.08 22.03 -3.86
N GLU A 632 -9.09 22.82 -4.95
CA GLU A 632 -10.12 23.83 -5.29
C GLU A 632 -10.34 24.94 -4.24
N THR A 633 -9.51 24.98 -3.19
CA THR A 633 -9.49 26.00 -2.15
C THR A 633 -8.07 26.56 -1.98
N GLN A 634 -7.96 27.75 -1.39
CA GLN A 634 -6.66 28.43 -1.27
C GLN A 634 -6.09 28.44 0.16
N GLU A 635 -6.92 28.18 1.18
CA GLU A 635 -6.46 28.16 2.56
C GLU A 635 -5.42 27.05 2.75
N THR A 636 -4.41 27.30 3.57
CA THR A 636 -3.36 26.29 3.80
C THR A 636 -3.85 25.24 4.78
N CYS A 637 -3.49 23.98 4.55
CA CYS A 637 -3.71 22.93 5.55
C CYS A 637 -3.02 23.31 6.87
N ARG A 638 -3.74 23.18 7.98
CA ARG A 638 -3.21 23.53 9.31
C ARG A 638 -3.58 22.52 10.37
N PHE A 639 -2.73 22.46 11.39
CA PHE A 639 -2.94 21.76 12.65
C PHE A 639 -3.50 22.73 13.68
N GLU A 640 -4.52 22.31 14.41
CA GLU A 640 -5.05 23.04 15.55
C GLU A 640 -5.27 22.09 16.73
N LEU A 641 -4.58 22.35 17.84
CA LEU A 641 -4.67 21.56 19.08
C LEU A 641 -5.43 22.38 20.12
N ARG A 642 -6.50 21.84 20.70
CA ARG A 642 -7.44 22.58 21.56
C ARG A 642 -7.82 21.77 22.80
N GLY A 643 -8.39 22.44 23.79
CA GLY A 643 -8.84 21.81 25.04
C GLY A 643 -7.67 21.53 26.00
N ASP A 644 -7.77 20.44 26.77
CA ASP A 644 -6.69 20.02 27.69
C ASP A 644 -5.59 19.24 26.94
N GLY A 645 -4.41 19.86 26.82
CA GLY A 645 -3.26 19.27 26.14
C GLY A 645 -2.37 18.40 27.03
N SER A 646 -2.65 18.29 28.34
CA SER A 646 -1.78 17.59 29.29
C SER A 646 -1.50 16.12 28.93
N GLY A 647 -2.50 15.45 28.33
CA GLY A 647 -2.41 14.07 27.86
C GLY A 647 -1.95 13.90 26.41
N ALA A 648 -1.85 14.99 25.64
CA ALA A 648 -1.57 14.93 24.20
C ALA A 648 -0.06 14.97 23.89
N SER A 649 0.35 14.22 22.86
CA SER A 649 1.64 14.36 22.20
C SER A 649 1.41 14.28 20.69
N VAL A 650 1.63 15.38 19.96
CA VAL A 650 1.34 15.51 18.53
C VAL A 650 2.58 15.96 17.78
N LEU A 651 3.00 15.20 16.76
CA LEU A 651 4.19 15.49 15.95
C LEU A 651 3.86 15.52 14.46
N ALA A 652 4.13 16.65 13.82
CA ALA A 652 4.22 16.81 12.38
C ALA A 652 5.69 16.76 11.97
N LEU A 653 6.14 15.64 11.41
CA LEU A 653 7.55 15.36 11.13
C LEU A 653 7.83 15.23 9.64
N ASN A 654 8.67 16.08 9.06
CA ASN A 654 9.03 15.97 7.64
C ASN A 654 7.81 15.94 6.73
N ASN A 655 6.82 16.82 6.92
CA ASN A 655 5.69 16.94 6.00
C ASN A 655 5.96 18.03 4.95
N GLN A 656 5.31 17.88 3.81
CA GLN A 656 5.25 18.91 2.78
C GLN A 656 3.86 19.55 2.78
N PHE A 657 3.81 20.88 2.81
CA PHE A 657 2.58 21.65 2.66
C PHE A 657 2.53 22.27 1.27
N TRP A 658 1.46 22.01 0.51
CA TRP A 658 1.20 22.76 -0.70
C TRP A 658 0.51 24.08 -0.36
N VAL A 659 1.08 25.20 -0.80
CA VAL A 659 0.63 26.54 -0.40
C VAL A 659 0.21 27.37 -1.61
N GLN A 660 -0.99 27.95 -1.54
CA GLN A 660 -1.52 28.86 -2.56
C GLN A 660 -1.71 30.29 -2.05
N LYS A 661 -2.06 30.45 -0.76
CA LYS A 661 -2.36 31.72 -0.11
C LYS A 661 -1.10 32.44 0.40
N PRO A 662 -0.93 33.75 0.13
CA PRO A 662 0.09 34.61 0.76
C PRO A 662 0.07 34.61 2.29
N GLY A 663 1.28 34.67 2.86
CA GLY A 663 1.49 34.82 4.30
C GLY A 663 1.59 33.51 5.08
N THR A 664 1.70 32.36 4.41
CA THR A 664 1.88 31.08 5.10
C THR A 664 3.25 31.00 5.79
N SER A 665 3.21 30.71 7.08
CA SER A 665 4.36 30.47 7.95
C SER A 665 4.10 29.30 8.90
N ALA A 666 5.12 28.85 9.62
CA ALA A 666 4.99 27.85 10.68
C ALA A 666 3.89 28.20 11.71
N ASP A 667 3.75 29.49 12.06
CA ASP A 667 2.74 29.97 13.03
C ASP A 667 1.30 29.94 12.48
N THR A 668 1.15 29.91 11.16
CA THR A 668 -0.18 29.78 10.52
C THR A 668 -0.60 28.32 10.33
N VAL A 669 0.36 27.41 10.15
CA VAL A 669 0.09 25.98 9.92
C VAL A 669 0.11 25.15 11.20
N TRP A 670 0.73 25.64 12.28
CA TRP A 670 0.82 24.95 13.57
C TRP A 670 0.28 25.81 14.71
N LEU A 671 -0.95 25.52 15.16
CA LEU A 671 -1.64 26.24 16.21
C LEU A 671 -1.85 25.35 17.44
N ASN A 672 -0.96 25.43 18.43
CA ASN A 672 -1.16 24.77 19.72
C ASN A 672 -1.88 25.73 20.69
N ARG A 673 -3.21 25.62 20.76
CA ARG A 673 -4.11 26.44 21.58
C ARG A 673 -4.59 25.70 22.84
N ALA A 674 -4.10 24.47 23.07
CA ALA A 674 -4.47 23.68 24.22
C ALA A 674 -3.92 24.29 25.53
N VAL A 675 -4.62 24.07 26.64
CA VAL A 675 -4.29 24.60 27.96
C VAL A 675 -4.32 23.48 29.01
N PRO A 676 -3.16 23.04 29.56
CA PRO A 676 -1.81 23.42 29.14
C PRO A 676 -1.51 22.97 27.68
N PRO A 677 -0.48 23.53 27.02
CA PRO A 677 -0.13 23.15 25.65
C PRO A 677 0.14 21.65 25.50
N ALA A 678 -0.30 21.09 24.39
CA ALA A 678 0.04 19.71 24.01
C ALA A 678 1.55 19.57 23.78
N ARG A 679 2.11 18.38 24.07
CA ARG A 679 3.52 18.08 23.74
C ARG A 679 3.70 17.81 22.24
N GLY A 680 4.95 17.91 21.78
CA GLY A 680 5.33 17.67 20.38
C GLY A 680 5.42 18.96 19.58
N GLY A 681 5.33 18.89 18.25
CA GLY A 681 5.67 20.03 17.41
C GLY A 681 5.63 19.79 15.90
N LEU A 682 6.05 20.83 15.17
CA LEU A 682 6.31 20.80 13.72
C LEU A 682 7.83 20.74 13.53
N VAL A 683 8.35 19.72 12.85
CA VAL A 683 9.79 19.49 12.72
C VAL A 683 10.16 19.15 11.28
N GLY A 684 11.17 19.84 10.73
CA GLY A 684 11.78 19.49 9.44
C GLY A 684 10.81 19.43 8.27
N SER A 685 9.74 20.22 8.32
CA SER A 685 8.70 20.29 7.28
C SER A 685 9.01 21.42 6.30
N ASN A 686 8.53 21.30 5.07
CA ASN A 686 8.73 22.27 4.01
C ASN A 686 7.42 22.61 3.30
N VAL A 687 7.48 23.59 2.40
CA VAL A 687 6.38 23.96 1.51
C VAL A 687 6.76 23.71 0.06
N ASN A 688 5.76 23.41 -0.76
CA ASN A 688 5.80 23.61 -2.20
C ASN A 688 4.79 24.71 -2.57
N THR A 689 5.14 25.56 -3.53
CA THR A 689 4.21 26.56 -4.05
C THR A 689 4.48 26.91 -5.51
N SER A 690 3.39 27.13 -6.25
CA SER A 690 3.44 27.72 -7.59
C SER A 690 3.30 29.24 -7.59
N ASN A 691 3.12 29.86 -6.42
CA ASN A 691 2.92 31.29 -6.23
C ASN A 691 4.03 31.86 -5.34
N LYS A 692 4.90 32.72 -5.89
CA LYS A 692 6.01 33.35 -5.16
C LYS A 692 5.57 34.14 -3.93
N ASP A 693 4.41 34.78 -3.99
CA ASP A 693 3.90 35.58 -2.88
C ASP A 693 3.29 34.70 -1.78
N ALA A 694 2.99 33.42 -2.08
CA ALA A 694 2.42 32.47 -1.15
C ALA A 694 3.39 32.06 -0.03
N SER A 695 4.68 31.99 -0.35
CA SER A 695 5.73 31.68 0.62
C SER A 695 6.99 32.48 0.35
N LEU A 696 7.27 33.45 1.24
CA LEU A 696 8.44 34.33 1.17
C LEU A 696 9.77 33.56 1.11
N ARG A 697 9.82 32.37 1.74
CA ARG A 697 11.02 31.53 1.82
C ARG A 697 11.00 30.33 0.86
N GLY A 698 9.93 30.19 0.06
CA GLY A 698 9.71 29.10 -0.89
C GLY A 698 10.75 28.98 -2.01
N PHE A 699 11.66 29.95 -2.15
CA PHE A 699 12.59 30.04 -3.28
C PHE A 699 14.05 30.23 -2.84
N GLU A 700 14.32 30.48 -1.55
CA GLU A 700 15.67 30.75 -1.01
C GLU A 700 16.66 29.62 -1.29
N PHE A 701 16.18 28.37 -1.38
CA PHE A 701 17.06 27.25 -1.63
C PHE A 701 17.48 27.10 -3.09
N LEU A 702 16.67 27.59 -4.04
CA LEU A 702 17.00 27.53 -5.47
C LEU A 702 18.24 28.39 -5.77
N ASP A 703 18.43 29.49 -5.04
CA ASP A 703 19.63 30.35 -5.15
C ASP A 703 20.92 29.59 -4.79
N ASN A 704 20.85 28.57 -3.92
CA ASN A 704 21.99 27.74 -3.51
C ASN A 704 22.30 26.58 -4.46
N VAL A 705 21.45 26.35 -5.49
CA VAL A 705 21.63 25.26 -6.47
C VAL A 705 22.51 25.69 -7.66
N GLY A 706 22.86 26.98 -7.80
CA GLY A 706 23.73 27.48 -8.88
C GLY A 706 23.08 27.43 -10.29
N ASN A 707 23.84 27.64 -11.36
CA ASN A 707 23.30 27.76 -12.75
C ASN A 707 22.93 26.40 -13.40
N HIS A 708 22.24 25.49 -12.69
CA HIS A 708 21.57 24.36 -13.34
C HIS A 708 20.52 24.87 -14.35
N PRO A 709 20.04 24.05 -15.31
CA PRO A 709 19.12 24.52 -16.35
C PRO A 709 17.78 25.10 -15.85
N ASP A 710 17.47 25.10 -14.55
CA ASP A 710 16.50 26.02 -13.94
C ASP A 710 16.71 26.18 -12.42
N PRO A 711 17.29 27.31 -11.96
CA PRO A 711 16.72 27.88 -10.71
C PRO A 711 16.67 29.42 -10.56
N ALA A 712 17.01 30.24 -11.57
CA ALA A 712 16.98 31.71 -11.39
C ALA A 712 15.69 32.41 -11.92
N LYS A 713 14.74 31.68 -12.50
CA LYS A 713 13.55 32.28 -13.17
C LYS A 713 12.20 31.59 -12.93
N SER A 714 12.16 30.41 -12.31
CA SER A 714 10.90 29.70 -12.03
C SER A 714 9.95 30.54 -11.16
N GLN A 715 8.66 30.63 -11.51
CA GLN A 715 7.58 31.19 -10.67
C GLN A 715 7.14 30.23 -9.55
N HIS A 716 7.74 29.05 -9.48
CA HIS A 716 7.37 27.95 -8.59
C HIS A 716 8.58 27.39 -7.81
N GLY A 717 8.39 26.91 -6.58
CA GLY A 717 9.51 26.53 -5.73
C GLY A 717 9.14 25.73 -4.47
N ALA A 718 10.17 25.41 -3.70
CA ALA A 718 10.09 24.74 -2.40
C ALA A 718 10.95 25.47 -1.33
N GLY A 719 10.46 25.54 -0.09
CA GLY A 719 11.13 26.27 0.99
C GLY A 719 10.85 25.69 2.38
N PRO A 720 11.66 26.03 3.40
CA PRO A 720 11.54 25.41 4.71
C PRO A 720 10.41 26.05 5.52
N LEU A 721 9.77 25.26 6.37
CA LEU A 721 8.98 25.79 7.49
C LEU A 721 9.81 25.70 8.76
N ASP A 722 9.82 26.78 9.54
CA ASP A 722 10.53 26.80 10.82
C ASP A 722 9.95 25.77 11.79
N ASP A 723 10.82 25.16 12.58
CA ASP A 723 10.41 24.20 13.60
C ASP A 723 9.59 24.89 14.71
N ARG A 724 8.66 24.16 15.34
CA ARG A 724 7.85 24.61 16.49
C ARG A 724 7.76 23.52 17.55
N GLY A 725 7.59 23.91 18.82
CA GLY A 725 7.28 22.99 19.93
C GLY A 725 8.46 22.43 20.71
N GLY A 726 9.72 22.77 20.36
CA GLY A 726 10.90 22.40 21.17
C GLY A 726 11.12 20.88 21.29
N VAL A 727 10.89 20.14 20.20
CA VAL A 727 10.93 18.67 20.17
C VAL A 727 12.36 18.15 20.28
N ASP A 728 12.64 17.30 21.26
CA ASP A 728 13.92 16.61 21.45
C ASP A 728 13.95 15.23 20.75
N ASP A 729 15.13 14.62 20.70
CA ASP A 729 15.35 13.34 20.02
C ASP A 729 14.56 12.19 20.67
N ALA A 730 14.42 12.20 22.00
CA ALA A 730 13.62 11.23 22.73
C ALA A 730 12.14 11.28 22.31
N THR A 731 11.59 12.48 22.10
CA THR A 731 10.23 12.67 21.59
C THR A 731 10.10 12.14 20.16
N ILE A 732 11.07 12.41 19.27
CA ILE A 732 11.07 11.87 17.90
C ILE A 732 11.09 10.33 17.94
N LEU A 733 11.98 9.73 18.73
CA LEU A 733 12.07 8.28 18.86
C LEU A 733 10.77 7.66 19.37
N ARG A 734 10.12 8.29 20.36
CA ARG A 734 8.81 7.87 20.87
C ARG A 734 7.72 7.94 19.80
N HIS A 735 7.67 9.02 19.03
CA HIS A 735 6.69 9.21 17.96
C HIS A 735 6.90 8.27 16.77
N LEU A 736 8.14 7.87 16.49
CA LEU A 736 8.46 6.90 15.45
C LEU A 736 8.31 5.44 15.89
N ALA A 737 8.25 5.16 17.21
CA ALA A 737 8.17 3.79 17.71
C ALA A 737 7.02 2.96 17.12
N PRO A 738 5.78 3.47 16.95
CA PRO A 738 4.71 2.71 16.29
C PRO A 738 5.03 2.38 14.83
N LEU A 739 5.57 3.34 14.06
CA LEU A 739 5.99 3.12 12.67
C LEU A 739 7.14 2.10 12.58
N ARG A 740 8.10 2.18 13.50
CA ARG A 740 9.26 1.26 13.58
C ARG A 740 8.85 -0.14 14.04
N ALA A 741 7.79 -0.29 14.83
CA ALA A 741 7.26 -1.59 15.24
C ALA A 741 6.35 -2.23 14.17
N ALA A 742 5.73 -1.42 13.31
CA ALA A 742 4.87 -1.90 12.24
C ALA A 742 5.69 -2.63 11.16
N ARG A 743 5.66 -3.96 11.21
CA ARG A 743 6.27 -4.84 10.19
C ARG A 743 5.16 -5.51 9.38
N PRO A 744 5.08 -5.25 8.07
CA PRO A 744 4.22 -6.01 7.17
C PRO A 744 4.48 -7.50 7.32
N TRP A 745 3.41 -8.29 7.20
CA TRP A 745 3.51 -9.74 7.23
C TRP A 745 2.59 -10.34 6.18
N THR A 746 2.97 -11.50 5.66
CA THR A 746 2.11 -12.33 4.84
C THR A 746 1.49 -13.44 5.68
N PRO A 747 0.25 -13.86 5.38
CA PRO A 747 -0.32 -15.03 6.01
C PRO A 747 0.57 -16.26 5.79
N VAL A 748 0.81 -17.00 6.87
CA VAL A 748 1.53 -18.28 6.89
C VAL A 748 0.64 -19.31 7.57
N ALA A 749 0.98 -20.59 7.47
CA ALA A 749 0.16 -21.66 8.02
C ALA A 749 -0.09 -21.44 9.54
N THR A 750 -1.35 -21.25 9.89
CA THR A 750 -1.75 -21.02 11.28
C THR A 750 -2.10 -22.36 11.96
N PRO A 751 -1.82 -22.58 13.26
CA PRO A 751 -2.27 -23.78 13.97
C PRO A 751 -3.80 -23.96 13.97
N SER A 752 -4.27 -25.19 14.21
CA SER A 752 -5.71 -25.45 14.39
C SER A 752 -6.26 -24.67 15.59
N GLY A 753 -7.52 -24.22 15.50
CA GLY A 753 -8.20 -23.49 16.58
C GLY A 753 -7.82 -22.02 16.75
N GLN A 754 -6.93 -21.47 15.90
CA GLN A 754 -6.66 -20.04 15.83
C GLN A 754 -7.43 -19.36 14.70
N THR A 755 -7.69 -18.06 14.86
CA THR A 755 -8.28 -17.22 13.81
C THR A 755 -7.25 -16.93 12.71
N ASP A 756 -7.61 -17.20 11.46
CA ASP A 756 -6.87 -16.81 10.25
C ASP A 756 -7.88 -16.47 9.16
N ILE A 757 -8.35 -15.23 9.17
CA ILE A 757 -9.36 -14.75 8.21
C ILE A 757 -8.69 -13.89 7.17
N ARG A 758 -8.87 -14.22 5.89
CA ARG A 758 -8.21 -13.58 4.76
C ARG A 758 -9.23 -13.06 3.74
N LEU A 759 -9.12 -11.79 3.39
CA LEU A 759 -9.92 -11.15 2.34
C LEU A 759 -8.99 -10.77 1.19
N TYR A 760 -9.30 -11.17 -0.04
CA TYR A 760 -8.54 -10.81 -1.23
C TYR A 760 -9.48 -10.26 -2.28
N ARG A 761 -9.26 -9.02 -2.75
CA ARG A 761 -10.11 -8.40 -3.78
C ARG A 761 -11.59 -8.50 -3.42
N VAL A 762 -11.95 -7.83 -2.33
CA VAL A 762 -13.34 -7.78 -1.86
C VAL A 762 -13.80 -6.32 -1.94
N ILE A 763 -14.88 -6.07 -2.65
CA ILE A 763 -15.56 -4.75 -2.64
C ILE A 763 -16.77 -4.86 -1.72
N ALA A 764 -16.91 -3.96 -0.76
CA ALA A 764 -17.98 -3.96 0.23
C ALA A 764 -18.60 -2.57 0.31
N ASN A 765 -19.90 -2.49 0.02
CA ASN A 765 -20.69 -1.26 0.11
C ASN A 765 -21.87 -1.49 1.05
N GLY A 766 -22.15 -0.54 1.95
CA GLY A 766 -23.26 -0.66 2.91
C GLY A 766 -23.47 0.61 3.73
N SER A 767 -24.51 0.61 4.58
CA SER A 767 -24.79 1.74 5.48
C SER A 767 -25.04 1.37 6.94
N GLY A 768 -25.00 0.08 7.29
CA GLY A 768 -25.37 -0.45 8.61
C GLY A 768 -24.35 -0.17 9.71
N GLY A 769 -24.28 1.07 10.20
CA GLY A 769 -23.39 1.54 11.28
C GLY A 769 -21.90 1.49 10.92
N ALA A 770 -21.40 0.32 10.54
CA ALA A 770 -20.16 0.17 9.80
C ALA A 770 -20.35 -0.77 8.61
N THR A 771 -19.79 -0.43 7.44
CA THR A 771 -19.90 -1.27 6.22
C THR A 771 -19.21 -2.62 6.43
N VAL A 772 -17.97 -2.57 6.94
CA VAL A 772 -17.20 -3.72 7.39
C VAL A 772 -16.89 -3.55 8.87
N GLU A 773 -17.30 -4.50 9.70
CA GLU A 773 -17.00 -4.52 11.13
C GLU A 773 -16.16 -5.76 11.48
N VAL A 774 -15.03 -5.54 12.13
CA VAL A 774 -14.17 -6.55 12.72
C VAL A 774 -14.19 -6.34 14.23
N ARG A 775 -14.81 -7.27 14.96
CA ARG A 775 -15.05 -7.13 16.39
C ARG A 775 -14.54 -8.32 17.17
N ALA A 776 -13.86 -8.05 18.28
CA ALA A 776 -13.49 -9.07 19.23
C ALA A 776 -14.74 -9.68 19.87
N ALA A 777 -14.82 -11.01 19.88
CA ALA A 777 -15.91 -11.76 20.48
C ALA A 777 -15.36 -12.87 21.38
N GLU A 778 -16.11 -13.28 22.40
CA GLU A 778 -15.68 -14.32 23.35
C GLU A 778 -15.48 -15.71 22.69
#